data_AF-A0A553R653-F1
#
_entry.id   AF-A0A553R653-F1
#
_cell.length_a   1.000
_cell.length_b   1.000
_cell.length_c   1.000
_cell.angle_alpha   90.00
_cell.angle_beta   90.00
_cell.angle_gamma   90.00
#
_symmetry.space_group_name_H-M   'P 1'
#
loop_
_entity.id
_entity.type
_entity.pdbx_description
1 polymer ?
#
loop_
_entity_poly.entity_id
_entity_poly.type
_entity_poly.pdbx_seq_one_letter_code
_entity_poly.pdbx_strand_id
1 'polypeptide(L)'
;MAVGELCLIDKGISSLLEVSLNPSVSSLNLHCNVLTKIEGLTTAWHIRHLDLSSNHICRMEGLGSLSFLRLLYIHGGEYKLKYLQLHSNRLDCMNHMLQCMVGLQNLRDITLSKDSAGNPVCSLPGYREVVLQSLHQLTVLDGVDRLGKPCSSAKDSPLDVPCLEDFLEFLISSDTSVNGELVKPDAALMAPRITEVLTQFRQRGGKSAAEDQENEQRIKKLEQQVSHLIQRVPSSNELKPNFTLPVMRKAKRDTDQTSESDVVNTLKHRSTKSVVVPRRKTSNQSCGSAETMDSAKKETKGNQTILKMSTQSSEETYRAIVEERDQERERRWKAEQAAKRLGEQLKNLQTRASEEKDLQTDLYLFLFRLKELLLKERSDRAELQTRVQELEERNRSAVEQMEQVCKREEQLKRALRSMEESSSQAEALRVQQRGQEVKRTQELENRACAFKKEVEILRSSSRQLKEKLQQCLKEMTSKEEMHRKELATRLVPGGTEFKKAVSKEVLLIEQRFVQNQSHLEQKISDSTRQYSALEEEPHSVKEAFDQVSAELLEVKSSLSLCQQKEKQSSSLVRELTGMVKEQKTRMTELLKAKREAASEFKSRVQSLESRLDDDKRLNVQVELLKKDKSKLISQLTAQESVIDGLRAERKIWGQELAQQGASLAQDRGRLEARIEVLVTELESQKKQNDRDSDALRIKAKIALLERDEQIRKVRDESVQEHRKLKQQLEEEMTSAVDLRDAVEQLGLRKEELKQQLLEKEAELDEIKETHRSSSKKWQEKAELLSRLESQVKHMKEGFDSKERTLKEERDKASHAHRAAVEKLHTVDDAFRRQLEGLQASHQAELLRLANDKQKLIEKANDKVFQVEEEMRQLLEETESNKRLMEEKMKRLTQVLKDF
;
A
#
# COMPACT_ATOMS: atom_id res chain seq x y z
N MET A 1 2.34 7.19 25.67
CA MET A 1 2.17 6.02 24.79
C MET A 1 3.01 6.29 23.56
N ALA A 2 4.01 5.45 23.30
CA ALA A 2 4.75 5.54 22.04
C ALA A 2 3.88 5.06 20.88
N VAL A 3 4.24 5.45 19.65
CA VAL A 3 3.54 5.01 18.45
C VAL A 3 3.83 3.51 18.25
N GLY A 4 2.81 2.67 18.44
CA GLY A 4 2.91 1.21 18.29
C GLY A 4 2.74 0.40 19.58
N GLU A 5 2.56 1.03 20.75
CA GLU A 5 2.27 0.31 22.01
C GLU A 5 0.76 0.17 22.25
N LEU A 6 0.29 -1.07 22.47
CA LEU A 6 -1.09 -1.39 22.84
C LEU A 6 -1.11 -2.19 24.16
N CYS A 7 -1.70 -1.59 25.20
CA CYS A 7 -1.73 -2.15 26.55
C CYS A 7 -3.17 -2.40 27.00
N LEU A 8 -3.53 -3.67 27.19
CA LEU A 8 -4.88 -4.18 27.45
C LEU A 8 -4.90 -5.11 28.69
N ILE A 9 -4.17 -4.71 29.73
CA ILE A 9 -4.07 -5.43 31.01
C ILE A 9 -5.42 -5.42 31.73
N ASP A 10 -5.85 -6.56 32.27
CA ASP A 10 -7.07 -6.71 33.09
C ASP A 10 -8.33 -6.14 32.41
N LYS A 11 -8.69 -6.73 31.27
CA LYS A 11 -9.83 -6.32 30.42
C LYS A 11 -10.86 -7.44 30.22
N GLY A 12 -10.66 -8.60 30.83
CA GLY A 12 -11.56 -9.75 30.70
C GLY A 12 -11.65 -10.34 29.27
N ILE A 13 -10.65 -10.07 28.42
CA ILE A 13 -10.66 -10.48 27.01
C ILE A 13 -10.64 -12.01 26.90
N SER A 14 -11.56 -12.58 26.11
CA SER A 14 -11.78 -14.02 26.00
C SER A 14 -11.19 -14.63 24.73
N SER A 15 -11.20 -13.87 23.63
CA SER A 15 -10.50 -14.18 22.38
C SER A 15 -9.75 -12.96 21.84
N LEU A 16 -8.57 -13.20 21.28
CA LEU A 16 -7.80 -12.20 20.54
C LEU A 16 -8.54 -11.68 19.29
N LEU A 17 -9.53 -12.40 18.76
CA LEU A 17 -10.36 -11.97 17.63
C LEU A 17 -11.32 -10.82 17.99
N GLU A 18 -11.60 -10.63 19.29
CA GLU A 18 -12.40 -9.52 19.80
C GLU A 18 -11.61 -8.19 19.80
N VAL A 19 -10.28 -8.27 19.68
CA VAL A 19 -9.36 -7.12 19.67
C VAL A 19 -9.00 -6.76 18.23
N SER A 20 -9.35 -5.55 17.80
CA SER A 20 -8.99 -5.03 16.46
C SER A 20 -7.50 -4.67 16.38
N LEU A 21 -6.63 -5.67 16.20
CA LEU A 21 -5.19 -5.49 16.09
C LEU A 21 -4.79 -4.84 14.76
N ASN A 22 -4.08 -3.71 14.86
CA ASN A 22 -3.61 -2.92 13.73
C ASN A 22 -2.15 -3.30 13.38
N PRO A 23 -1.76 -3.40 12.09
CA PRO A 23 -0.40 -3.74 11.67
C PRO A 23 0.69 -2.74 12.09
N SER A 24 0.36 -1.58 12.69
CA SER A 24 1.31 -0.63 13.29
C SER A 24 1.68 -0.93 14.75
N VAL A 25 1.09 -1.95 15.39
CA VAL A 25 1.42 -2.33 16.77
C VAL A 25 2.74 -3.11 16.80
N SER A 26 3.70 -2.59 17.55
CA SER A 26 5.04 -3.17 17.78
C SER A 26 5.19 -3.80 19.18
N SER A 27 4.34 -3.42 20.13
CA SER A 27 4.31 -3.95 21.50
C SER A 27 2.87 -4.16 21.94
N LEU A 28 2.52 -5.40 22.28
CA LEU A 28 1.17 -5.81 22.71
C LEU A 28 1.24 -6.45 24.10
N ASN A 29 0.57 -5.83 25.07
CA ASN A 29 0.42 -6.37 26.42
C ASN A 29 -1.04 -6.72 26.73
N LEU A 30 -1.27 -7.98 27.12
CA LEU A 30 -2.55 -8.60 27.45
C LEU A 30 -2.47 -9.37 28.79
N HIS A 31 -1.59 -8.96 29.70
CA HIS A 31 -1.45 -9.53 31.04
C HIS A 31 -2.79 -9.56 31.80
N CYS A 32 -3.03 -10.62 32.58
CA CYS A 32 -4.27 -10.80 33.36
C CYS A 32 -5.55 -10.70 32.51
N ASN A 33 -5.68 -11.55 31.49
CA ASN A 33 -6.94 -11.75 30.76
C ASN A 33 -7.36 -13.23 30.83
N VAL A 34 -8.45 -13.62 30.16
CA VAL A 34 -9.01 -14.98 30.21
C VAL A 34 -8.85 -15.74 28.89
N LEU A 35 -7.82 -15.40 28.11
CA LEU A 35 -7.51 -16.06 26.84
C LEU A 35 -7.21 -17.55 27.06
N THR A 36 -7.86 -18.43 26.29
CA THR A 36 -7.68 -19.89 26.36
C THR A 36 -6.82 -20.46 25.23
N LYS A 37 -6.70 -19.71 24.13
CA LYS A 37 -5.88 -20.03 22.95
C LYS A 37 -5.28 -18.75 22.36
N ILE A 38 -4.13 -18.86 21.71
CA ILE A 38 -3.57 -17.79 20.89
C ILE A 38 -4.19 -17.88 19.49
N GLU A 39 -4.76 -16.79 18.99
CA GLU A 39 -5.38 -16.66 17.65
C GLU A 39 -5.38 -15.19 17.20
N GLY A 40 -5.88 -14.87 16.00
CA GLY A 40 -6.07 -13.48 15.54
C GLY A 40 -4.82 -12.66 15.22
N LEU A 41 -3.61 -13.13 15.53
CA LEU A 41 -2.35 -12.40 15.33
C LEU A 41 -1.91 -12.20 13.86
N THR A 42 -2.67 -12.70 12.88
CA THR A 42 -2.30 -12.68 11.45
C THR A 42 -2.19 -11.28 10.86
N THR A 43 -2.90 -10.28 11.40
CA THR A 43 -2.79 -8.88 10.95
C THR A 43 -1.64 -8.11 11.62
N ALA A 44 -1.01 -8.67 12.66
CA ALA A 44 -0.11 -7.95 13.57
C ALA A 44 1.35 -8.44 13.48
N TRP A 45 1.83 -8.65 12.25
CA TRP A 45 3.15 -9.22 11.92
C TRP A 45 4.36 -8.42 12.43
N HIS A 46 4.19 -7.11 12.65
CA HIS A 46 5.22 -6.21 13.20
C HIS A 46 5.48 -6.34 14.71
N ILE A 47 4.70 -7.10 15.48
CA ILE A 47 4.85 -7.18 16.94
C ILE A 47 6.26 -7.71 17.30
N ARG A 48 7.00 -6.92 18.09
CA ARG A 48 8.32 -7.24 18.66
C ARG A 48 8.23 -7.80 20.08
N HIS A 49 7.30 -7.26 20.88
CA HIS A 49 7.06 -7.65 22.27
C HIS A 49 5.61 -8.12 22.42
N LEU A 50 5.42 -9.34 22.91
CA LEU A 50 4.10 -9.91 23.18
C LEU A 50 4.05 -10.43 24.62
N ASP A 51 3.23 -9.80 25.45
CA ASP A 51 2.94 -10.26 26.81
C ASP A 51 1.51 -10.81 26.88
N LEU A 52 1.43 -12.12 27.14
CA LEU A 52 0.23 -12.94 27.30
C LEU A 52 0.26 -13.66 28.67
N SER A 53 1.06 -13.18 29.62
CA SER A 53 1.19 -13.80 30.93
C SER A 53 -0.08 -13.67 31.78
N SER A 54 -0.24 -14.54 32.79
CA SER A 54 -1.43 -14.59 33.65
C SER A 54 -2.74 -14.74 32.86
N ASN A 55 -2.79 -15.69 31.93
CA ASN A 55 -3.98 -16.03 31.13
C ASN A 55 -4.36 -17.52 31.36
N HIS A 56 -5.19 -18.11 30.51
CA HIS A 56 -5.61 -19.51 30.59
C HIS A 56 -5.19 -20.34 29.37
N ILE A 57 -4.14 -19.90 28.67
CA ILE A 57 -3.72 -20.44 27.38
C ILE A 57 -3.23 -21.88 27.55
N CYS A 58 -3.88 -22.82 26.86
CA CYS A 58 -3.42 -24.21 26.73
C CYS A 58 -3.03 -24.58 25.29
N ARG A 59 -3.36 -23.74 24.29
CA ARG A 59 -3.01 -23.98 22.87
C ARG A 59 -2.46 -22.74 22.17
N MET A 60 -1.42 -22.92 21.37
CA MET A 60 -0.68 -21.84 20.69
C MET A 60 -0.90 -21.83 19.17
N GLU A 61 -2.06 -22.31 18.71
CA GLU A 61 -2.39 -22.52 17.30
C GLU A 61 -2.12 -21.27 16.43
N GLY A 62 -2.43 -20.06 16.93
CA GLY A 62 -2.18 -18.77 16.26
C GLY A 62 -0.72 -18.29 16.20
N LEU A 63 0.20 -18.83 17.01
CA LEU A 63 1.64 -18.65 16.77
C LEU A 63 2.09 -19.52 15.59
N GLY A 64 1.42 -20.66 15.36
CA GLY A 64 1.61 -21.50 14.19
C GLY A 64 1.49 -20.71 12.87
N SER A 65 0.49 -19.83 12.75
CA SER A 65 0.32 -18.97 11.57
C SER A 65 1.48 -18.00 11.29
N LEU A 66 2.32 -17.68 12.28
CA LEU A 66 3.54 -16.88 12.11
C LEU A 66 4.76 -17.74 11.69
N SER A 67 4.58 -19.07 11.60
CA SER A 67 5.64 -20.04 11.31
C SER A 67 5.38 -20.93 10.08
N PHE A 68 4.13 -20.98 9.60
CA PHE A 68 3.69 -21.93 8.57
C PHE A 68 4.24 -21.65 7.15
N LEU A 69 4.89 -20.51 6.92
CA LEU A 69 5.54 -20.14 5.65
C LEU A 69 6.96 -20.75 5.47
N ARG A 70 7.32 -21.79 6.23
CA ARG A 70 8.63 -22.49 6.15
C ARG A 70 8.95 -23.12 4.78
N LEU A 71 8.01 -23.13 3.84
CA LEU A 71 8.14 -23.77 2.53
C LEU A 71 8.38 -22.80 1.36
N LEU A 72 8.31 -21.49 1.59
CA LEU A 72 8.79 -20.50 0.61
C LEU A 72 10.22 -20.09 0.97
N TYR A 73 11.20 -20.67 0.26
CA TYR A 73 12.52 -20.05 0.16
C TYR A 73 12.36 -18.67 -0.51
N ILE A 74 13.23 -17.73 -0.13
CA ILE A 74 13.20 -16.28 -0.47
C ILE A 74 12.39 -15.44 0.56
N HIS A 75 13.10 -14.56 1.28
CA HIS A 75 12.62 -13.54 2.23
C HIS A 75 11.92 -14.00 3.53
N GLY A 76 12.62 -14.78 4.37
CA GLY A 76 12.18 -15.12 5.74
C GLY A 76 12.29 -13.98 6.79
N GLY A 77 11.88 -12.75 6.45
CA GLY A 77 12.09 -11.55 7.28
C GLY A 77 10.83 -10.91 7.90
N GLU A 78 9.62 -11.35 7.52
CA GLU A 78 8.39 -10.57 7.76
C GLU A 78 7.92 -10.52 9.23
N TYR A 79 8.32 -11.46 10.09
CA TYR A 79 7.87 -11.51 11.49
C TYR A 79 8.97 -11.03 12.46
N LYS A 80 8.75 -9.87 13.10
CA LYS A 80 9.76 -9.18 13.95
C LYS A 80 9.67 -9.51 15.46
N LEU A 81 9.00 -10.59 15.85
CA LEU A 81 8.81 -10.98 17.27
C LEU A 81 10.12 -11.42 17.94
N LYS A 82 10.56 -10.66 18.96
CA LYS A 82 11.80 -10.88 19.74
C LYS A 82 11.55 -11.39 21.16
N TYR A 83 10.52 -10.88 21.83
CA TYR A 83 10.25 -11.08 23.26
C TYR A 83 8.84 -11.62 23.48
N LEU A 84 8.71 -12.75 24.19
CA LEU A 84 7.42 -13.42 24.43
C LEU A 84 7.26 -13.82 25.90
N GLN A 85 6.27 -13.22 26.58
CA GLN A 85 5.95 -13.52 27.98
C GLN A 85 4.64 -14.33 28.05
N LEU A 86 4.73 -15.54 28.61
CA LEU A 86 3.68 -16.56 28.68
C LEU A 86 3.58 -17.20 30.06
N HIS A 87 4.31 -16.75 31.08
CA HIS A 87 4.23 -17.30 32.43
C HIS A 87 2.80 -17.21 33.03
N SER A 88 2.54 -18.01 34.08
CA SER A 88 1.20 -18.12 34.69
C SER A 88 0.09 -18.53 33.70
N ASN A 89 0.37 -19.44 32.75
CA ASN A 89 -0.60 -20.03 31.81
C ASN A 89 -0.75 -21.55 32.02
N ARG A 90 -1.52 -22.22 31.15
CA ARG A 90 -1.91 -23.64 31.24
C ARG A 90 -1.24 -24.52 30.16
N LEU A 91 -0.03 -24.17 29.72
CA LEU A 91 0.72 -24.99 28.74
C LEU A 91 1.24 -26.28 29.40
N ASP A 92 0.76 -27.43 28.92
CA ASP A 92 1.05 -28.77 29.44
C ASP A 92 1.88 -29.64 28.46
N CYS A 93 1.68 -29.46 27.16
CA CYS A 93 2.38 -30.22 26.12
C CYS A 93 3.64 -29.50 25.60
N MET A 94 4.81 -29.96 26.05
CA MET A 94 6.11 -29.45 25.57
C MET A 94 6.30 -29.58 24.06
N ASN A 95 5.86 -30.68 23.45
CA ASN A 95 5.99 -30.89 22.00
C ASN A 95 5.15 -29.89 21.19
N HIS A 96 3.92 -29.61 21.62
CA HIS A 96 3.07 -28.60 20.98
C HIS A 96 3.67 -27.19 21.12
N MET A 97 4.19 -26.86 22.31
CA MET A 97 4.88 -25.60 22.57
C MET A 97 6.07 -25.39 21.62
N LEU A 98 6.96 -26.39 21.53
CA LEU A 98 8.14 -26.34 20.66
C LEU A 98 7.77 -26.27 19.18
N GLN A 99 6.79 -27.08 18.73
CA GLN A 99 6.34 -27.10 17.33
C GLN A 99 5.81 -25.72 16.87
N CYS A 100 5.10 -25.00 17.74
CA CYS A 100 4.62 -23.63 17.46
C CYS A 100 5.72 -22.56 17.54
N MET A 101 6.87 -22.83 18.18
CA MET A 101 7.94 -21.84 18.41
C MET A 101 9.16 -22.01 17.49
N VAL A 102 9.45 -23.21 17.00
CA VAL A 102 10.66 -23.52 16.19
C VAL A 102 10.80 -22.60 14.97
N GLY A 103 9.71 -22.21 14.30
CA GLY A 103 9.75 -21.33 13.14
C GLY A 103 9.95 -19.83 13.43
N LEU A 104 9.91 -19.40 14.68
CA LEU A 104 10.05 -17.99 15.06
C LEU A 104 11.54 -17.59 15.11
N GLN A 105 12.13 -17.33 13.95
CA GLN A 105 13.59 -17.14 13.79
C GLN A 105 14.15 -15.91 14.53
N ASN A 106 13.33 -14.87 14.73
CA ASN A 106 13.70 -13.63 15.40
C ASN A 106 13.51 -13.63 16.94
N LEU A 107 12.95 -14.72 17.50
CA LEU A 107 12.69 -14.84 18.93
C LEU A 107 14.01 -14.98 19.72
N ARG A 108 14.20 -14.18 20.77
CA ARG A 108 15.45 -14.10 21.57
C ARG A 108 15.24 -14.30 23.06
N ASP A 109 14.07 -13.93 23.59
CA ASP A 109 13.70 -14.04 24.99
C ASP A 109 12.28 -14.64 25.14
N ILE A 110 12.16 -15.66 25.99
CA ILE A 110 10.90 -16.30 26.37
C ILE A 110 10.83 -16.34 27.90
N THR A 111 9.72 -15.92 28.48
CA THR A 111 9.41 -16.12 29.91
C THR A 111 8.14 -16.95 30.06
N LEU A 112 8.30 -18.24 30.35
CA LEU A 112 7.25 -19.25 30.60
C LEU A 112 7.12 -19.60 32.10
N SER A 113 8.14 -19.29 32.90
CA SER A 113 8.14 -19.34 34.36
C SER A 113 8.73 -18.07 34.95
N LYS A 114 8.08 -17.55 35.99
CA LYS A 114 8.52 -16.35 36.72
C LYS A 114 7.90 -16.34 38.11
N ASP A 115 8.65 -15.87 39.12
CA ASP A 115 8.13 -15.60 40.47
C ASP A 115 7.32 -16.79 41.08
N SER A 116 7.80 -18.02 40.85
CA SER A 116 7.16 -19.32 41.20
C SER A 116 5.82 -19.64 40.50
N ALA A 117 5.34 -18.80 39.58
CA ALA A 117 4.12 -19.00 38.78
C ALA A 117 4.45 -19.49 37.36
N GLY A 118 4.93 -20.73 37.25
CA GLY A 118 5.27 -21.39 35.99
C GLY A 118 4.08 -22.01 35.24
N ASN A 119 4.26 -22.25 33.94
CA ASN A 119 3.39 -23.16 33.20
C ASN A 119 3.62 -24.62 33.64
N PRO A 120 2.63 -25.53 33.52
CA PRO A 120 2.82 -26.94 33.80
C PRO A 120 4.05 -27.58 33.11
N VAL A 121 4.35 -27.24 31.85
CA VAL A 121 5.58 -27.68 31.14
C VAL A 121 6.89 -27.36 31.87
N CYS A 122 6.93 -26.29 32.66
CA CYS A 122 8.13 -25.87 33.40
C CYS A 122 8.45 -26.79 34.59
N SER A 123 7.52 -27.67 34.98
CA SER A 123 7.72 -28.71 36.00
C SER A 123 8.30 -30.02 35.46
N LEU A 124 8.43 -30.15 34.12
CA LEU A 124 8.93 -31.37 33.49
C LEU A 124 10.46 -31.47 33.62
N PRO A 125 11.01 -32.66 33.94
CA PRO A 125 12.46 -32.85 34.04
C PRO A 125 13.13 -32.60 32.68
N GLY A 126 14.24 -31.87 32.68
CA GLY A 126 14.95 -31.48 31.46
C GLY A 126 14.31 -30.33 30.67
N TYR A 127 13.28 -29.66 31.20
CA TYR A 127 12.57 -28.57 30.49
C TYR A 127 13.50 -27.48 29.95
N ARG A 128 14.48 -27.02 30.75
CA ARG A 128 15.38 -25.93 30.33
C ARG A 128 16.31 -26.39 29.20
N GLU A 129 16.87 -27.59 29.34
CA GLU A 129 17.77 -28.22 28.40
C GLU A 129 17.07 -28.47 27.07
N VAL A 130 15.91 -29.14 27.10
CA VAL A 130 15.14 -29.49 25.89
C VAL A 130 14.63 -28.24 25.16
N VAL A 131 14.23 -27.18 25.87
CA VAL A 131 13.83 -25.92 25.23
C VAL A 131 15.01 -25.19 24.59
N LEU A 132 16.15 -25.06 25.28
CA LEU A 132 17.34 -24.37 24.72
C LEU A 132 18.05 -25.18 23.61
N GLN A 133 17.93 -26.51 23.64
CA GLN A 133 18.42 -27.42 22.59
C GLN A 133 17.47 -27.48 21.38
N SER A 134 16.16 -27.28 21.57
CA SER A 134 15.21 -27.25 20.45
C SER A 134 15.17 -25.87 19.79
N LEU A 135 15.04 -24.81 20.59
CA LEU A 135 14.97 -23.42 20.15
C LEU A 135 16.36 -22.78 20.12
N HIS A 136 17.13 -23.14 19.09
CA HIS A 136 18.50 -22.66 18.86
C HIS A 136 18.60 -21.12 18.78
N GLN A 137 17.54 -20.44 18.34
CA GLN A 137 17.45 -18.97 18.27
C GLN A 137 17.39 -18.28 19.65
N LEU A 138 17.02 -19.02 20.70
CA LEU A 138 16.70 -18.45 22.00
C LEU A 138 17.97 -18.12 22.79
N THR A 139 18.09 -16.89 23.28
CA THR A 139 19.26 -16.41 24.05
C THR A 139 19.00 -16.38 25.56
N VAL A 140 17.76 -16.05 25.96
CA VAL A 140 17.29 -15.99 27.35
C VAL A 140 16.03 -16.83 27.48
N LEU A 141 15.95 -17.62 28.55
CA LEU A 141 14.77 -18.40 28.94
C LEU A 141 14.51 -18.19 30.43
N ASP A 142 13.30 -17.78 30.77
CA ASP A 142 12.84 -17.53 32.14
C ASP A 142 13.75 -16.52 32.90
N GLY A 143 14.17 -15.47 32.19
CA GLY A 143 15.07 -14.43 32.71
C GLY A 143 16.53 -14.87 32.91
N VAL A 144 16.91 -16.08 32.48
CA VAL A 144 18.26 -16.63 32.63
C VAL A 144 18.87 -16.96 31.26
N ASP A 145 20.14 -16.63 31.04
CA ASP A 145 20.84 -16.86 29.77
C ASP A 145 21.25 -18.35 29.55
N ARG A 146 21.81 -18.66 28.38
CA ARG A 146 22.40 -19.98 28.06
C ARG A 146 23.58 -20.39 28.97
N LEU A 147 24.15 -19.47 29.74
CA LEU A 147 25.28 -19.68 30.64
C LEU A 147 24.87 -19.75 32.13
N GLY A 148 23.56 -19.76 32.41
CA GLY A 148 23.01 -19.88 33.77
C GLY A 148 22.98 -18.58 34.58
N LYS A 149 23.18 -17.41 33.95
CA LYS A 149 23.17 -16.10 34.64
C LYS A 149 21.82 -15.41 34.52
N PRO A 150 21.29 -14.81 35.60
CA PRO A 150 20.10 -13.97 35.53
C PRO A 150 20.39 -12.70 34.72
N CYS A 151 19.52 -12.39 33.76
CA CYS A 151 19.61 -11.21 32.91
C CYS A 151 18.67 -10.13 33.43
N SER A 152 19.15 -8.88 33.55
CA SER A 152 18.34 -7.75 34.00
C SER A 152 17.24 -7.39 32.99
N SER A 153 16.07 -6.99 33.50
CA SER A 153 14.83 -6.83 32.73
C SER A 153 14.96 -6.05 31.41
N ALA A 154 14.36 -6.58 30.34
CA ALA A 154 14.39 -6.06 28.97
C ALA A 154 13.64 -4.73 28.76
N LYS A 155 14.10 -3.65 29.42
CA LYS A 155 13.65 -2.26 29.19
C LYS A 155 14.79 -1.26 28.98
N ASP A 156 15.98 -1.54 29.51
CA ASP A 156 17.14 -0.61 29.44
C ASP A 156 18.33 -1.24 28.69
N SER A 157 18.11 -1.74 27.47
CA SER A 157 19.18 -2.09 26.54
C SER A 157 19.21 -1.07 25.40
N PRO A 158 20.29 -0.30 25.21
CA PRO A 158 20.34 0.83 24.26
C PRO A 158 20.45 0.41 22.78
N LEU A 159 20.03 -0.81 22.43
CA LEU A 159 20.14 -1.40 21.09
C LEU A 159 18.79 -1.50 20.34
N ASP A 160 17.63 -1.40 21.02
CA ASP A 160 16.32 -1.32 20.35
C ASP A 160 16.02 0.12 19.89
N VAL A 161 16.91 0.67 19.06
CA VAL A 161 16.68 1.91 18.29
C VAL A 161 15.96 1.55 16.99
N PRO A 162 14.71 2.00 16.77
CA PRO A 162 14.01 1.74 15.51
C PRO A 162 14.80 2.22 14.30
N CYS A 163 14.72 1.46 13.20
CA CYS A 163 15.50 1.59 11.96
C CYS A 163 16.97 1.14 12.02
N LEU A 164 17.60 0.88 13.18
CA LEU A 164 19.01 0.45 13.21
C LEU A 164 19.21 -0.99 12.70
N GLU A 165 18.21 -1.85 12.84
CA GLU A 165 18.29 -3.26 12.42
C GLU A 165 18.24 -3.43 10.90
N ASP A 166 17.52 -2.56 10.21
CA ASP A 166 17.41 -2.57 8.75
C ASP A 166 18.76 -2.17 8.08
N PHE A 167 19.70 -1.60 8.85
CA PHE A 167 21.12 -1.46 8.46
C PHE A 167 21.97 -2.68 8.82
N LEU A 168 21.70 -3.36 9.94
CA LEU A 168 22.44 -4.55 10.37
C LEU A 168 22.17 -5.77 9.46
N GLU A 169 20.98 -5.89 8.90
CA GLU A 169 20.66 -6.91 7.87
C GLU A 169 21.56 -6.76 6.63
N PHE A 170 21.96 -5.52 6.29
CA PHE A 170 22.92 -5.23 5.21
C PHE A 170 24.39 -5.52 5.58
N LEU A 171 24.72 -5.60 6.88
CA LEU A 171 26.08 -5.83 7.38
C LEU A 171 26.39 -7.30 7.70
N ILE A 172 25.37 -8.12 8.00
CA ILE A 172 25.53 -9.52 8.41
C ILE A 172 25.67 -10.48 7.20
N SER A 173 25.57 -9.97 5.97
CA SER A 173 25.68 -10.75 4.73
C SER A 173 27.14 -10.98 4.26
N SER A 174 28.08 -11.28 5.17
CA SER A 174 29.44 -11.78 4.85
C SER A 174 30.09 -12.54 6.02
N ASP A 175 30.64 -13.71 5.69
CA ASP A 175 31.70 -14.49 6.35
C ASP A 175 31.64 -14.87 7.86
N THR A 176 31.20 -16.12 8.07
CA THR A 176 31.86 -17.18 8.86
C THR A 176 32.59 -16.89 10.19
N SER A 177 32.12 -17.57 11.25
CA SER A 177 32.91 -18.39 12.19
C SER A 177 34.32 -17.93 12.61
N VAL A 178 34.45 -17.47 13.87
CA VAL A 178 35.35 -18.07 14.88
C VAL A 178 35.00 -17.59 16.30
N ASN A 179 35.32 -18.43 17.29
CA ASN A 179 35.27 -18.24 18.75
C ASN A 179 35.17 -16.80 19.28
N GLY A 180 34.21 -16.56 20.19
CA GLY A 180 34.21 -15.37 21.05
C GLY A 180 35.09 -15.55 22.28
N GLU A 181 35.86 -14.51 22.63
CA GLU A 181 36.55 -14.40 23.91
C GLU A 181 36.14 -13.10 24.63
N LEU A 182 36.23 -13.08 25.97
CA LEU A 182 35.44 -12.19 26.83
C LEU A 182 36.26 -11.03 27.39
N VAL A 183 35.79 -9.79 27.15
CA VAL A 183 36.19 -8.61 27.93
C VAL A 183 34.94 -7.92 28.49
N LYS A 184 34.95 -7.63 29.79
CA LYS A 184 33.87 -6.91 30.49
C LYS A 184 34.10 -5.39 30.47
N PRO A 185 33.03 -4.57 30.52
CA PRO A 185 33.14 -3.13 30.69
C PRO A 185 33.33 -2.74 32.16
N ASP A 186 34.21 -1.78 32.44
CA ASP A 186 34.17 -0.99 33.68
C ASP A 186 34.92 0.35 33.53
N ALA A 187 34.21 1.40 33.10
CA ALA A 187 34.64 2.81 33.15
C ALA A 187 33.44 3.73 32.86
N ALA A 188 33.38 4.90 33.52
CA ALA A 188 32.22 5.80 33.47
C ALA A 188 32.16 6.67 32.19
N LEU A 189 30.93 7.12 31.88
CA LEU A 189 30.63 8.07 30.81
C LEU A 189 31.36 9.42 30.99
N MET A 190 32.20 9.78 30.03
CA MET A 190 32.47 11.17 29.65
C MET A 190 32.55 11.26 28.12
N ALA A 191 31.53 11.86 27.49
CA ALA A 191 31.51 12.03 26.04
C ALA A 191 32.38 13.23 25.62
N PRO A 192 33.49 13.04 24.90
CA PRO A 192 34.30 14.15 24.40
C PRO A 192 33.57 14.84 23.24
N ARG A 193 33.61 16.17 23.20
CA ARG A 193 32.97 16.94 22.13
C ARG A 193 33.75 16.77 20.82
N ILE A 194 33.06 16.39 19.75
CA ILE A 194 33.61 16.11 18.41
C ILE A 194 34.57 17.22 17.91
N THR A 195 34.33 18.47 18.30
CA THR A 195 35.18 19.63 17.98
C THR A 195 36.64 19.48 18.42
N GLU A 196 36.92 18.88 19.58
CA GLU A 196 38.30 18.70 20.06
C GLU A 196 39.03 17.55 19.34
N VAL A 197 38.31 16.49 18.98
CA VAL A 197 38.84 15.38 18.16
C VAL A 197 39.28 15.90 16.79
N LEU A 198 38.48 16.79 16.17
CA LEU A 198 38.80 17.41 14.88
C LEU A 198 40.02 18.34 14.93
N THR A 199 40.28 19.00 16.07
CA THR A 199 41.53 19.78 16.25
C THR A 199 42.75 18.89 16.51
N GLN A 200 42.62 17.81 17.28
CA GLN A 200 43.71 16.86 17.51
C GLN A 200 44.09 16.11 16.24
N PHE A 201 43.12 15.69 15.42
CA PHE A 201 43.39 15.01 14.14
C PHE A 201 44.12 15.93 13.16
N ARG A 202 43.79 17.23 13.13
CA ARG A 202 44.49 18.24 12.33
C ARG A 202 45.95 18.44 12.77
N GLN A 203 46.29 18.22 14.04
CA GLN A 203 47.68 18.22 14.52
C GLN A 203 48.43 16.89 14.30
N ARG A 204 47.73 15.77 14.05
CA ARG A 204 48.37 14.46 13.83
C ARG A 204 48.94 14.28 12.42
N GLY A 205 48.53 15.10 11.45
CA GLY A 205 49.00 15.11 10.05
C GLY A 205 50.47 15.50 9.81
N GLY A 206 51.35 15.39 10.82
CA GLY A 206 52.77 15.76 10.75
C GLY A 206 53.73 14.81 11.48
N LYS A 207 53.31 13.57 11.80
CA LYS A 207 54.11 12.62 12.62
C LYS A 207 54.11 11.15 12.16
N SER A 208 53.86 10.79 10.90
CA SER A 208 54.05 9.38 10.46
C SER A 208 55.53 9.01 10.28
N ALA A 209 56.37 9.94 9.82
CA ALA A 209 57.76 9.71 9.43
C ALA A 209 58.72 9.19 10.55
N ALA A 210 58.26 9.15 11.81
CA ALA A 210 59.04 8.61 12.93
C ALA A 210 58.76 7.12 13.20
N GLU A 211 57.49 6.70 13.10
CA GLU A 211 57.07 5.32 13.38
C GLU A 211 57.52 4.38 12.24
N ASP A 212 57.49 4.86 10.99
CA ASP A 212 58.07 4.15 9.83
C ASP A 212 59.58 3.90 10.01
N GLN A 213 60.32 4.88 10.55
CA GLN A 213 61.77 4.77 10.74
C GLN A 213 62.16 3.81 11.86
N GLU A 214 61.36 3.69 12.94
CA GLU A 214 61.61 2.67 13.97
C GLU A 214 61.30 1.27 13.44
N ASN A 215 60.22 1.11 12.67
CA ASN A 215 59.87 -0.18 12.05
C ASN A 215 60.92 -0.62 11.02
N GLU A 216 61.43 0.29 10.18
CA GLU A 216 62.52 0.00 9.23
C GLU A 216 63.81 -0.42 9.97
N GLN A 217 64.14 0.21 11.10
CA GLN A 217 65.28 -0.18 11.93
C GLN A 217 65.09 -1.54 12.63
N ARG A 218 63.85 -1.90 13.01
CA ARG A 218 63.53 -3.24 13.54
C ARG A 218 63.68 -4.32 12.47
N ILE A 219 63.21 -4.07 11.25
CA ILE A 219 63.37 -4.99 10.11
C ILE A 219 64.85 -5.21 9.80
N LYS A 220 65.66 -4.15 9.68
CA LYS A 220 67.11 -4.24 9.44
C LYS A 220 67.85 -4.99 10.55
N LYS A 221 67.40 -4.91 11.81
CA LYS A 221 67.94 -5.73 12.92
C LYS A 221 67.60 -7.22 12.78
N LEU A 222 66.39 -7.56 12.33
CA LEU A 222 65.99 -8.94 12.08
C LEU A 222 66.77 -9.55 10.90
N GLU A 223 66.96 -8.79 9.81
CA GLU A 223 67.78 -9.21 8.66
C GLU A 223 69.25 -9.46 9.07
N GLN A 224 69.81 -8.61 9.94
CA GLN A 224 71.15 -8.82 10.50
C GLN A 224 71.23 -10.06 11.40
N GLN A 225 70.20 -10.34 12.21
CA GLN A 225 70.15 -11.54 13.06
C GLN A 225 70.03 -12.84 12.25
N VAL A 226 69.18 -12.87 11.21
CA VAL A 226 69.08 -14.00 10.27
C VAL A 226 70.40 -14.22 9.55
N SER A 227 71.03 -13.13 9.07
CA SER A 227 72.35 -13.18 8.42
C SER A 227 73.44 -13.79 9.33
N HIS A 228 73.40 -13.49 10.64
CA HIS A 228 74.36 -14.00 11.62
C HIS A 228 74.13 -15.47 12.02
N LEU A 229 72.89 -15.97 11.90
CA LEU A 229 72.54 -17.38 12.08
C LEU A 229 73.02 -18.25 10.91
N ILE A 230 72.93 -17.76 9.67
CA ILE A 230 73.37 -18.48 8.48
C ILE A 230 74.90 -18.67 8.44
N GLN A 231 75.66 -17.79 9.09
CA GLN A 231 77.14 -17.81 9.08
C GLN A 231 77.79 -18.74 10.11
N ARG A 232 77.03 -19.58 10.84
CA ARG A 232 77.54 -20.40 11.96
C ARG A 232 77.20 -21.90 11.88
N VAL A 233 77.77 -22.59 10.88
CA VAL A 233 77.92 -24.05 10.87
C VAL A 233 79.36 -24.45 10.51
N PRO A 234 80.17 -24.97 11.46
CA PRO A 234 81.46 -25.60 11.15
C PRO A 234 81.28 -27.05 10.68
N SER A 235 82.03 -27.45 9.65
CA SER A 235 82.01 -28.81 9.10
C SER A 235 83.00 -29.75 9.81
N SER A 236 82.51 -30.88 10.35
CA SER A 236 83.20 -32.14 10.70
C SER A 236 82.09 -33.15 11.04
N ASN A 237 81.84 -34.30 10.39
CA ASN A 237 82.66 -35.35 9.77
C ASN A 237 83.30 -36.34 10.78
N GLU A 238 83.12 -37.65 10.51
CA GLU A 238 83.69 -38.85 11.19
C GLU A 238 83.24 -39.11 12.66
N LEU A 239 82.49 -40.17 12.99
CA LEU A 239 82.93 -41.59 13.03
C LEU A 239 81.74 -42.60 13.08
N LYS A 240 82.02 -43.91 13.19
CA LYS A 240 81.06 -45.04 13.08
C LYS A 240 80.84 -45.83 14.41
N PRO A 241 79.80 -46.71 14.50
CA PRO A 241 79.14 -47.07 15.76
C PRO A 241 79.58 -48.42 16.36
N ASN A 242 79.01 -48.80 17.52
CA ASN A 242 79.14 -50.14 18.10
C ASN A 242 77.93 -50.52 19.00
N PHE A 243 77.38 -51.74 18.82
CA PHE A 243 76.48 -52.51 19.73
C PHE A 243 75.12 -51.90 20.18
N THR A 244 73.95 -52.59 20.19
CA THR A 244 73.56 -53.94 19.71
C THR A 244 72.05 -54.02 19.37
N LEU A 245 71.63 -55.05 18.60
CA LEU A 245 70.22 -55.43 18.33
C LEU A 245 69.65 -56.37 19.43
N PRO A 246 68.30 -56.57 19.53
CA PRO A 246 67.51 -57.46 18.64
C PRO A 246 66.46 -56.69 17.79
N VAL A 247 66.22 -56.95 16.49
CA VAL A 247 65.50 -58.10 15.84
C VAL A 247 63.98 -58.03 16.10
N MET A 248 63.06 -58.04 15.12
CA MET A 248 63.05 -58.81 13.86
C MET A 248 62.45 -58.14 12.58
N ARG A 249 62.82 -58.73 11.43
CA ARG A 249 62.49 -58.53 10.00
C ARG A 249 60.95 -58.55 9.71
N LYS A 250 60.31 -57.95 8.67
CA LYS A 250 60.55 -57.80 7.20
C LYS A 250 60.64 -59.12 6.40
N ALA A 251 60.09 -59.32 5.19
CA ALA A 251 59.14 -58.59 4.32
C ALA A 251 58.80 -59.47 3.07
N LYS A 252 58.02 -58.92 2.10
CA LYS A 252 57.71 -59.39 0.70
C LYS A 252 56.47 -60.31 0.55
N ARG A 253 55.55 -60.11 -0.43
CA ARG A 253 55.58 -59.82 -1.90
C ARG A 253 55.73 -61.11 -2.75
N ASP A 254 55.07 -61.38 -3.90
CA ASP A 254 54.07 -60.70 -4.80
C ASP A 254 53.06 -61.80 -5.34
N THR A 255 52.07 -61.69 -6.26
CA THR A 255 51.64 -60.68 -7.27
C THR A 255 50.17 -60.93 -7.80
N ASP A 256 49.44 -59.87 -8.16
CA ASP A 256 48.50 -59.62 -9.30
C ASP A 256 47.17 -60.38 -9.66
N GLN A 257 46.13 -59.55 -9.96
CA GLN A 257 45.13 -59.57 -11.09
C GLN A 257 44.13 -60.76 -11.25
N THR A 258 42.97 -60.68 -11.94
CA THR A 258 42.29 -59.69 -12.83
C THR A 258 40.77 -59.54 -12.55
N SER A 259 40.13 -58.48 -13.05
CA SER A 259 38.68 -58.40 -13.37
C SER A 259 38.53 -57.56 -14.66
N GLU A 260 38.05 -58.15 -15.76
CA GLU A 260 36.67 -58.07 -16.29
C GLU A 260 36.30 -56.73 -16.96
N SER A 261 36.07 -56.79 -18.28
CA SER A 261 35.26 -55.84 -19.05
C SER A 261 34.70 -56.53 -20.31
N ASP A 262 33.39 -56.42 -20.56
CA ASP A 262 32.68 -57.12 -21.64
C ASP A 262 32.85 -56.50 -23.04
N VAL A 263 32.56 -57.30 -24.08
CA VAL A 263 32.28 -56.82 -25.45
C VAL A 263 30.96 -57.43 -25.96
N VAL A 264 30.19 -56.65 -26.72
CA VAL A 264 28.72 -56.77 -26.79
C VAL A 264 28.19 -57.20 -28.17
N ASN A 265 27.08 -57.98 -28.17
CA ASN A 265 26.21 -58.36 -29.31
C ASN A 265 26.83 -59.33 -30.36
N THR A 266 26.08 -60.24 -31.03
CA THR A 266 24.71 -60.15 -31.57
C THR A 266 23.94 -61.49 -31.68
N LEU A 267 22.61 -61.44 -31.50
CA LEU A 267 21.54 -62.09 -32.31
C LEU A 267 21.62 -63.60 -32.72
N LYS A 268 20.83 -64.50 -32.08
CA LYS A 268 19.51 -65.00 -32.59
C LYS A 268 18.89 -66.23 -31.86
N HIS A 269 17.56 -66.14 -31.66
CA HIS A 269 16.51 -67.19 -31.75
C HIS A 269 16.49 -68.49 -30.90
N ARG A 270 15.45 -68.55 -30.04
CA ARG A 270 14.26 -69.45 -30.15
C ARG A 270 14.23 -70.82 -29.41
N SER A 271 13.66 -70.74 -28.19
CA SER A 271 12.52 -71.57 -27.69
C SER A 271 12.69 -72.94 -26.98
N THR A 272 11.82 -73.08 -25.96
CA THR A 272 11.04 -74.26 -25.52
C THR A 272 11.61 -75.38 -24.62
N LYS A 273 11.16 -75.32 -23.35
CA LYS A 273 10.45 -76.36 -22.57
C LYS A 273 11.17 -77.66 -22.09
N SER A 274 11.07 -77.85 -20.76
CA SER A 274 10.69 -79.13 -20.08
C SER A 274 11.73 -80.29 -20.09
N VAL A 275 11.66 -81.40 -19.34
CA VAL A 275 11.06 -81.84 -18.04
C VAL A 275 11.65 -83.25 -17.73
N VAL A 276 12.03 -83.53 -16.47
CA VAL A 276 12.04 -84.88 -15.79
C VAL A 276 12.68 -86.13 -16.49
N VAL A 277 13.84 -86.60 -15.97
CA VAL A 277 14.14 -87.95 -15.36
C VAL A 277 13.57 -89.26 -16.03
N PRO A 278 14.29 -90.43 -16.14
CA PRO A 278 15.74 -90.75 -16.18
C PRO A 278 16.17 -91.96 -17.11
N ARG A 279 17.47 -92.35 -17.05
CA ARG A 279 18.04 -93.73 -17.25
C ARG A 279 17.56 -94.63 -18.43
N ARG A 280 18.47 -94.98 -19.36
CA ARG A 280 19.01 -96.36 -19.61
C ARG A 280 19.95 -96.48 -20.84
N LYS A 281 20.79 -97.54 -20.84
CA LYS A 281 21.50 -98.18 -21.98
C LYS A 281 22.61 -97.35 -22.71
N THR A 282 23.54 -97.90 -23.49
CA THR A 282 24.55 -99.00 -23.30
C THR A 282 25.43 -99.12 -24.57
N SER A 283 26.76 -99.18 -24.42
CA SER A 283 27.77 -99.85 -25.30
C SER A 283 27.98 -99.43 -26.78
N ASN A 284 29.16 -99.80 -27.31
CA ASN A 284 29.61 -99.80 -28.73
C ASN A 284 29.99 -98.41 -29.34
N GLN A 285 30.89 -98.25 -30.32
CA GLN A 285 31.88 -99.08 -31.09
C GLN A 285 32.86 -98.09 -31.80
N SER A 286 34.02 -98.41 -32.41
CA SER A 286 35.12 -99.40 -32.22
C SER A 286 36.21 -99.14 -33.32
N CYS A 287 37.32 -99.91 -33.35
CA CYS A 287 38.40 -99.94 -34.37
C CYS A 287 39.42 -98.75 -34.33
N GLY A 288 40.73 -98.91 -34.60
CA GLY A 288 41.56 -100.13 -34.74
C GLY A 288 42.91 -99.91 -35.48
N SER A 289 43.83 -100.89 -35.37
CA SER A 289 45.10 -101.06 -36.15
C SER A 289 46.26 -100.04 -35.95
N ALA A 290 47.53 -100.29 -36.32
CA ALA A 290 48.41 -101.50 -36.30
C ALA A 290 49.87 -101.12 -36.75
N GLU A 291 50.91 -101.81 -36.24
CA GLU A 291 52.29 -101.98 -36.84
C GLU A 291 53.18 -100.71 -37.05
N THR A 292 54.52 -100.70 -37.29
CA THR A 292 55.75 -101.59 -37.25
C THR A 292 57.03 -100.66 -37.20
N MET A 293 58.34 -101.01 -37.22
CA MET A 293 59.20 -102.22 -37.37
C MET A 293 60.65 -102.01 -36.82
N ASP A 294 61.34 -103.06 -36.34
CA ASP A 294 62.82 -103.21 -36.11
C ASP A 294 63.51 -102.07 -35.26
N SER A 295 64.84 -101.84 -35.06
CA SER A 295 66.17 -102.39 -35.45
C SER A 295 67.22 -102.10 -34.34
N ALA A 296 68.48 -102.62 -34.29
CA ALA A 296 69.09 -103.93 -34.59
C ALA A 296 70.63 -103.90 -34.26
N LYS A 297 71.28 -105.08 -34.10
CA LYS A 297 72.78 -105.34 -34.03
C LYS A 297 73.49 -104.98 -32.69
N LYS A 298 74.54 -105.68 -32.20
CA LYS A 298 75.34 -106.82 -32.74
C LYS A 298 76.06 -107.63 -31.61
N GLU A 299 76.14 -108.97 -31.77
CA GLU A 299 77.27 -109.94 -31.60
C GLU A 299 78.48 -109.69 -30.64
N THR A 300 79.23 -110.67 -30.04
CA THR A 300 79.23 -112.16 -29.98
C THR A 300 80.28 -112.74 -28.97
N LYS A 301 80.02 -113.95 -28.41
CA LYS A 301 80.96 -115.08 -28.04
C LYS A 301 82.17 -114.83 -27.09
N GLY A 302 82.66 -115.80 -26.29
CA GLY A 302 82.23 -117.18 -25.98
C GLY A 302 83.36 -118.08 -25.42
N ASN A 303 83.02 -119.27 -24.88
CA ASN A 303 83.91 -120.39 -24.43
C ASN A 303 84.85 -120.11 -23.22
N GLN A 304 85.50 -121.04 -22.49
CA GLN A 304 85.40 -122.48 -22.07
C GLN A 304 86.54 -122.71 -21.02
N THR A 305 86.75 -123.78 -20.21
CA THR A 305 85.98 -124.83 -19.47
C THR A 305 87.02 -125.68 -18.67
N ILE A 306 86.62 -126.71 -17.88
CA ILE A 306 87.41 -127.90 -17.39
C ILE A 306 87.83 -127.99 -15.88
N LEU A 307 87.12 -128.88 -15.16
CA LEU A 307 87.51 -129.88 -14.12
C LEU A 307 88.22 -129.56 -12.76
N LYS A 308 87.75 -130.34 -11.76
CA LYS A 308 88.44 -130.88 -10.54
C LYS A 308 88.73 -129.93 -9.35
N MET A 309 88.59 -130.37 -8.08
CA MET A 309 87.77 -131.44 -7.49
C MET A 309 87.71 -131.31 -5.95
N SER A 310 86.55 -131.62 -5.35
CA SER A 310 86.38 -132.12 -3.96
C SER A 310 87.17 -131.46 -2.80
N THR A 311 86.48 -130.63 -1.98
CA THR A 311 86.14 -130.98 -0.58
C THR A 311 85.05 -130.07 0.03
N GLN A 312 83.86 -130.64 0.22
CA GLN A 312 83.11 -130.62 1.50
C GLN A 312 82.57 -129.30 2.09
N SER A 313 81.87 -128.50 1.27
CA SER A 313 80.40 -128.30 1.39
C SER A 313 79.75 -127.87 2.72
N SER A 314 80.49 -127.32 3.70
CA SER A 314 79.91 -126.76 4.94
C SER A 314 79.92 -125.23 4.92
N GLU A 315 81.09 -124.61 4.73
CA GLU A 315 81.24 -123.14 4.74
C GLU A 315 80.46 -122.44 3.62
N GLU A 316 80.41 -123.02 2.42
CA GLU A 316 79.70 -122.47 1.27
C GLU A 316 78.19 -122.37 1.54
N THR A 317 77.63 -123.38 2.22
CA THR A 317 76.22 -123.42 2.61
C THR A 317 75.88 -122.32 3.62
N TYR A 318 76.74 -122.11 4.64
CA TYR A 318 76.55 -121.00 5.58
C TYR A 318 76.72 -119.62 4.92
N ARG A 319 77.66 -119.49 3.97
CA ARG A 319 77.88 -118.25 3.22
C ARG A 319 76.68 -117.90 2.36
N ALA A 320 76.15 -118.87 1.61
CA ALA A 320 74.94 -118.72 0.80
C ALA A 320 73.71 -118.34 1.65
N ILE A 321 73.51 -118.95 2.83
CA ILE A 321 72.40 -118.62 3.73
C ILE A 321 72.53 -117.18 4.29
N VAL A 322 73.76 -116.71 4.57
CA VAL A 322 73.99 -115.31 5.00
C VAL A 322 73.73 -114.33 3.85
N GLU A 323 74.20 -114.64 2.64
CA GLU A 323 73.96 -113.83 1.44
C GLU A 323 72.48 -113.78 1.08
N GLU A 324 71.75 -114.90 1.13
CA GLU A 324 70.30 -114.94 0.90
C GLU A 324 69.54 -114.14 1.96
N ARG A 325 69.91 -114.27 3.24
CA ARG A 325 69.35 -113.46 4.35
C ARG A 325 69.56 -111.98 4.12
N ASP A 326 70.74 -111.57 3.67
CA ASP A 326 71.06 -110.15 3.49
C ASP A 326 70.49 -109.58 2.18
N GLN A 327 70.37 -110.37 1.11
CA GLN A 327 69.51 -110.02 -0.03
C GLN A 327 68.04 -109.89 0.39
N GLU A 328 67.52 -110.78 1.25
CA GLU A 328 66.13 -110.71 1.71
C GLU A 328 65.89 -109.51 2.65
N ARG A 329 66.86 -109.14 3.47
CA ARG A 329 66.86 -107.86 4.19
C ARG A 329 66.87 -106.67 3.23
N GLU A 330 67.65 -106.72 2.15
CA GLU A 330 67.68 -105.66 1.16
C GLU A 330 66.36 -105.55 0.38
N ARG A 331 65.73 -106.68 0.01
CA ARG A 331 64.37 -106.73 -0.57
C ARG A 331 63.34 -106.15 0.38
N ARG A 332 63.37 -106.53 1.66
CA ARG A 332 62.46 -105.99 2.69
C ARG A 332 62.69 -104.50 2.94
N TRP A 333 63.94 -104.04 2.98
CA TRP A 333 64.26 -102.62 3.10
C TRP A 333 63.78 -101.83 1.87
N LYS A 334 63.99 -102.34 0.65
CA LYS A 334 63.46 -101.73 -0.59
C LYS A 334 61.92 -101.67 -0.58
N ALA A 335 61.25 -102.74 -0.11
CA ALA A 335 59.80 -102.77 0.06
C ALA A 335 59.31 -101.81 1.16
N GLU A 336 60.01 -101.70 2.29
CA GLU A 336 59.71 -100.78 3.38
C GLU A 336 59.89 -99.31 2.95
N GLN A 337 60.94 -99.00 2.18
CA GLN A 337 61.16 -97.67 1.61
C GLN A 337 60.11 -97.34 0.53
N ALA A 338 59.68 -98.31 -0.27
CA ALA A 338 58.55 -98.14 -1.19
C ALA A 338 57.24 -97.89 -0.42
N ALA A 339 56.97 -98.64 0.65
CA ALA A 339 55.80 -98.46 1.50
C ALA A 339 55.80 -97.10 2.22
N LYS A 340 56.97 -96.61 2.68
CA LYS A 340 57.12 -95.27 3.25
C LYS A 340 56.81 -94.18 2.23
N ARG A 341 57.38 -94.25 1.03
CA ARG A 341 57.09 -93.30 -0.08
C ARG A 341 55.62 -93.31 -0.48
N LEU A 342 54.99 -94.49 -0.57
CA LEU A 342 53.56 -94.62 -0.85
C LEU A 342 52.70 -94.07 0.30
N GLY A 343 53.12 -94.26 1.56
CA GLY A 343 52.47 -93.67 2.74
C GLY A 343 52.59 -92.14 2.80
N GLU A 344 53.73 -91.58 2.38
CA GLU A 344 53.94 -90.14 2.21
C GLU A 344 53.09 -89.59 1.06
N GLN A 345 53.02 -90.28 -0.07
CA GLN A 345 52.12 -89.92 -1.18
C GLN A 345 50.65 -89.97 -0.77
N LEU A 346 50.21 -91.00 -0.02
CA LEU A 346 48.85 -91.09 0.51
C LEU A 346 48.54 -89.95 1.48
N LYS A 347 49.47 -89.57 2.38
CA LYS A 347 49.32 -88.40 3.25
C LYS A 347 49.20 -87.11 2.45
N ASN A 348 50.04 -86.91 1.43
CA ASN A 348 50.02 -85.71 0.59
C ASN A 348 48.75 -85.63 -0.29
N LEU A 349 48.15 -86.76 -0.67
CA LEU A 349 46.84 -86.79 -1.31
C LEU A 349 45.71 -86.55 -0.31
N GLN A 350 45.83 -87.06 0.92
CA GLN A 350 44.86 -86.85 1.99
C GLN A 350 44.80 -85.38 2.45
N THR A 351 45.94 -84.70 2.58
CA THR A 351 45.97 -83.25 2.94
C THR A 351 45.36 -82.40 1.84
N ARG A 352 45.70 -82.65 0.57
CA ARG A 352 45.07 -82.00 -0.59
C ARG A 352 43.56 -82.22 -0.62
N ALA A 353 43.09 -83.43 -0.31
CA ALA A 353 41.67 -83.77 -0.24
C ALA A 353 40.94 -83.27 1.03
N SER A 354 41.65 -82.66 2.00
CA SER A 354 41.06 -81.76 3.01
C SER A 354 41.10 -80.30 2.54
N GLU A 355 42.25 -79.81 2.05
CA GLU A 355 42.42 -78.45 1.52
C GLU A 355 41.35 -78.12 0.45
N GLU A 356 41.06 -79.05 -0.45
CA GLU A 356 40.01 -78.91 -1.48
C GLU A 356 38.59 -78.81 -0.89
N LYS A 357 38.30 -79.49 0.24
CA LYS A 357 37.00 -79.42 0.93
C LYS A 357 36.85 -78.15 1.76
N ASP A 358 37.94 -77.70 2.38
CA ASP A 358 37.98 -76.45 3.12
C ASP A 358 37.74 -75.28 2.14
N LEU A 359 38.45 -75.27 1.00
CA LEU A 359 38.20 -74.34 -0.11
C LEU A 359 36.77 -74.45 -0.68
N GLN A 360 36.20 -75.65 -0.83
CA GLN A 360 34.81 -75.83 -1.26
C GLN A 360 33.81 -75.26 -0.24
N THR A 361 34.13 -75.32 1.05
CA THR A 361 33.31 -74.77 2.14
C THR A 361 33.38 -73.24 2.17
N ASP A 362 34.57 -72.66 2.01
CA ASP A 362 34.77 -71.21 1.90
C ASP A 362 34.10 -70.63 0.65
N LEU A 363 34.19 -71.31 -0.49
CA LEU A 363 33.47 -70.93 -1.71
C LEU A 363 31.95 -70.97 -1.53
N TYR A 364 31.42 -71.97 -0.81
CA TYR A 364 29.99 -72.04 -0.51
C TYR A 364 29.55 -70.88 0.40
N LEU A 365 30.34 -70.55 1.43
CA LEU A 365 30.09 -69.42 2.34
C LEU A 365 30.16 -68.07 1.61
N PHE A 366 31.13 -67.90 0.71
CA PHE A 366 31.26 -66.71 -0.14
C PHE A 366 30.07 -66.55 -1.08
N LEU A 367 29.66 -67.61 -1.79
CA LEU A 367 28.49 -67.61 -2.67
C LEU A 367 27.18 -67.33 -1.91
N PHE A 368 27.03 -67.87 -0.69
CA PHE A 368 25.90 -67.56 0.17
C PHE A 368 25.85 -66.07 0.53
N ARG A 369 26.97 -65.50 1.00
CA ARG A 369 27.07 -64.08 1.38
C ARG A 369 26.88 -63.12 0.21
N LEU A 370 27.40 -63.47 -0.98
CA LEU A 370 27.21 -62.68 -2.20
C LEU A 370 25.72 -62.70 -2.62
N LYS A 371 25.04 -63.85 -2.48
CA LYS A 371 23.59 -63.96 -2.71
C LYS A 371 22.78 -63.13 -1.71
N GLU A 372 23.16 -63.08 -0.43
CA GLU A 372 22.51 -62.20 0.55
C GLU A 372 22.66 -60.71 0.20
N LEU A 373 23.88 -60.28 -0.16
CA LEU A 373 24.15 -58.91 -0.60
C LEU A 373 23.33 -58.52 -1.84
N LEU A 374 23.26 -59.40 -2.84
CA LEU A 374 22.51 -59.17 -4.08
C LEU A 374 20.98 -59.22 -3.87
N LEU A 375 20.49 -59.98 -2.89
CA LEU A 375 19.09 -59.91 -2.46
C LEU A 375 18.79 -58.60 -1.72
N LYS A 376 19.71 -58.13 -0.88
CA LYS A 376 19.57 -56.83 -0.20
C LYS A 376 19.61 -55.65 -1.17
N GLU A 377 20.54 -55.64 -2.12
CA GLU A 377 20.60 -54.60 -3.17
C GLU A 377 19.26 -54.50 -3.92
N ARG A 378 18.58 -55.64 -4.15
CA ARG A 378 17.26 -55.70 -4.78
C ARG A 378 16.12 -55.20 -3.88
N SER A 379 16.15 -55.42 -2.56
CA SER A 379 15.18 -54.79 -1.64
C SER A 379 15.39 -53.29 -1.56
N ASP A 380 16.63 -52.87 -1.33
CA ASP A 380 17.01 -51.46 -1.17
C ASP A 380 16.67 -50.66 -2.46
N ARG A 381 16.89 -51.25 -3.64
CA ARG A 381 16.46 -50.69 -4.94
C ARG A 381 14.94 -50.61 -5.11
N ALA A 382 14.17 -51.59 -4.61
CA ALA A 382 12.71 -51.57 -4.69
C ALA A 382 12.10 -50.52 -3.75
N GLU A 383 12.67 -50.35 -2.55
CA GLU A 383 12.30 -49.28 -1.61
C GLU A 383 12.60 -47.90 -2.21
N LEU A 384 13.80 -47.70 -2.78
CA LEU A 384 14.16 -46.47 -3.49
C LEU A 384 13.22 -46.19 -4.68
N GLN A 385 12.87 -47.19 -5.49
CA GLN A 385 11.95 -47.02 -6.61
C GLN A 385 10.53 -46.63 -6.14
N THR A 386 10.06 -47.24 -5.04
CA THR A 386 8.78 -46.85 -4.41
C THR A 386 8.83 -45.41 -3.91
N ARG A 387 9.95 -45.00 -3.28
CA ARG A 387 10.12 -43.65 -2.76
C ARG A 387 10.23 -42.59 -3.86
N VAL A 388 10.79 -42.91 -5.03
CA VAL A 388 10.76 -42.03 -6.21
C VAL A 388 9.32 -41.82 -6.67
N GLN A 389 8.51 -42.88 -6.78
CA GLN A 389 7.09 -42.76 -7.17
C GLN A 389 6.29 -41.89 -6.20
N GLU A 390 6.48 -42.05 -4.87
CA GLU A 390 5.84 -41.15 -3.89
C GLU A 390 6.24 -39.67 -4.07
N LEU A 391 7.49 -39.41 -4.47
CA LEU A 391 8.01 -38.05 -4.67
C LEU A 391 7.47 -37.45 -5.98
N GLU A 392 7.35 -38.24 -7.04
CA GLU A 392 6.70 -37.85 -8.30
C GLU A 392 5.23 -37.48 -8.09
N GLU A 393 4.47 -38.28 -7.32
CA GLU A 393 3.07 -37.99 -7.01
C GLU A 393 2.90 -36.75 -6.13
N ARG A 394 3.74 -36.58 -5.10
CA ARG A 394 3.75 -35.35 -4.28
C ARG A 394 4.10 -34.11 -5.10
N ASN A 395 5.07 -34.21 -6.01
CA ASN A 395 5.44 -33.12 -6.90
C ASN A 395 4.31 -32.77 -7.87
N ARG A 396 3.66 -33.78 -8.48
CA ARG A 396 2.47 -33.59 -9.33
C ARG A 396 1.34 -32.86 -8.58
N SER A 397 1.01 -33.30 -7.36
CA SER A 397 -0.02 -32.64 -6.54
C SER A 397 0.38 -31.22 -6.13
N ALA A 398 1.66 -30.94 -5.88
CA ALA A 398 2.15 -29.60 -5.59
C ALA A 398 2.02 -28.67 -6.81
N VAL A 399 2.32 -29.16 -8.02
CA VAL A 399 2.13 -28.42 -9.29
C VAL A 399 0.64 -28.14 -9.53
N GLU A 400 -0.25 -29.11 -9.34
CA GLU A 400 -1.71 -28.93 -9.45
C GLU A 400 -2.23 -27.88 -8.44
N GLN A 401 -1.72 -27.87 -7.21
CA GLN A 401 -2.06 -26.88 -6.20
C GLN A 401 -1.54 -25.48 -6.58
N MET A 402 -0.29 -25.36 -7.06
CA MET A 402 0.27 -24.11 -7.59
C MET A 402 -0.56 -23.57 -8.75
N GLU A 403 -0.94 -24.39 -9.72
CA GLU A 403 -1.84 -23.99 -10.81
C GLU A 403 -3.17 -23.43 -10.30
N GLN A 404 -3.79 -24.07 -9.29
CA GLN A 404 -5.03 -23.56 -8.70
C GLN A 404 -4.81 -22.23 -7.95
N VAL A 405 -3.66 -22.03 -7.30
CA VAL A 405 -3.30 -20.76 -6.66
C VAL A 405 -3.13 -19.66 -7.71
N CYS A 406 -2.37 -19.89 -8.79
CA CYS A 406 -2.23 -18.94 -9.90
C CYS A 406 -3.59 -18.59 -10.54
N LYS A 407 -4.46 -19.58 -10.75
CA LYS A 407 -5.82 -19.36 -11.29
C LYS A 407 -6.69 -18.49 -10.36
N ARG A 408 -6.54 -18.60 -9.04
CA ARG A 408 -7.21 -17.73 -8.05
C ARG A 408 -6.56 -16.34 -8.00
N GLU A 409 -5.23 -16.25 -8.05
CA GLU A 409 -4.49 -14.99 -8.08
C GLU A 409 -4.85 -14.15 -9.31
N GLU A 410 -4.97 -14.78 -10.49
CA GLU A 410 -5.47 -14.11 -11.70
C GLU A 410 -6.91 -13.60 -11.54
N GLN A 411 -7.80 -14.37 -10.91
CA GLN A 411 -9.17 -13.93 -10.64
C GLN A 411 -9.18 -12.69 -9.74
N LEU A 412 -8.37 -12.68 -8.68
CA LEU A 412 -8.18 -11.52 -7.81
C LEU A 412 -7.58 -10.32 -8.57
N LYS A 413 -6.55 -10.52 -9.40
CA LYS A 413 -5.97 -9.49 -10.28
C LYS A 413 -6.96 -8.96 -11.34
N ARG A 414 -7.99 -9.72 -11.73
CA ARG A 414 -9.08 -9.25 -12.62
C ARG A 414 -10.13 -8.47 -11.83
N ALA A 415 -10.48 -8.92 -10.63
CA ALA A 415 -11.39 -8.20 -9.72
C ALA A 415 -10.81 -6.85 -9.27
N LEU A 416 -9.51 -6.79 -8.92
CA LEU A 416 -8.81 -5.57 -8.54
C LEU A 416 -8.90 -4.50 -9.64
N ARG A 417 -8.56 -4.85 -10.89
CA ARG A 417 -8.63 -3.94 -12.04
C ARG A 417 -10.04 -3.42 -12.30
N SER A 418 -11.06 -4.26 -12.18
CA SER A 418 -12.47 -3.83 -12.27
C SER A 418 -12.83 -2.82 -11.18
N MET A 419 -12.35 -3.03 -9.94
CA MET A 419 -12.53 -2.07 -8.84
C MET A 419 -11.76 -0.76 -9.07
N GLU A 420 -10.52 -0.82 -9.55
CA GLU A 420 -9.69 0.34 -9.92
C GLU A 420 -10.34 1.16 -11.05
N GLU A 421 -10.82 0.51 -12.11
CA GLU A 421 -11.59 1.11 -13.20
C GLU A 421 -12.85 1.81 -12.64
N SER A 422 -13.64 1.14 -11.81
CA SER A 422 -14.83 1.74 -11.20
C SER A 422 -14.51 2.95 -10.30
N SER A 423 -13.40 2.90 -9.56
CA SER A 423 -12.94 4.00 -8.72
C SER A 423 -12.51 5.20 -9.58
N SER A 424 -11.74 4.96 -10.65
CA SER A 424 -11.31 6.01 -11.58
C SER A 424 -12.48 6.70 -12.28
N GLN A 425 -13.53 5.95 -12.65
CA GLN A 425 -14.77 6.50 -13.20
C GLN A 425 -15.51 7.34 -12.15
N ALA A 426 -15.60 6.85 -10.90
CA ALA A 426 -16.19 7.61 -9.80
C ALA A 426 -15.38 8.87 -9.43
N GLU A 427 -14.06 8.88 -9.61
CA GLU A 427 -13.22 10.08 -9.45
C GLU A 427 -13.40 11.07 -10.60
N ALA A 428 -13.41 10.60 -11.85
CA ALA A 428 -13.70 11.44 -13.02
C ALA A 428 -15.06 12.14 -12.91
N LEU A 429 -16.10 11.40 -12.47
CA LEU A 429 -17.42 11.96 -12.17
C LEU A 429 -17.39 13.01 -11.05
N ARG A 430 -16.69 12.74 -9.94
CA ARG A 430 -16.53 13.71 -8.83
C ARG A 430 -15.77 14.97 -9.27
N VAL A 431 -14.75 14.84 -10.11
CA VAL A 431 -14.02 15.99 -10.71
C VAL A 431 -14.93 16.78 -11.65
N GLN A 432 -15.72 16.11 -12.50
CA GLN A 432 -16.68 16.76 -13.39
C GLN A 432 -17.78 17.51 -12.62
N GLN A 433 -18.31 16.92 -11.54
CA GLN A 433 -19.30 17.55 -10.66
C GLN A 433 -18.74 18.82 -10.00
N ARG A 434 -17.56 18.73 -9.36
CA ARG A 434 -16.84 19.91 -8.81
C ARG A 434 -16.61 20.99 -9.87
N GLY A 435 -16.25 20.59 -11.09
CA GLY A 435 -16.08 21.50 -12.23
C GLY A 435 -17.38 22.19 -12.69
N GLN A 436 -18.55 21.59 -12.46
CA GLN A 436 -19.84 22.25 -12.67
C GLN A 436 -20.22 23.16 -11.49
N GLU A 437 -19.92 22.75 -10.26
CA GLU A 437 -20.19 23.54 -9.05
C GLU A 437 -19.37 24.83 -9.03
N VAL A 438 -18.08 24.77 -9.33
CA VAL A 438 -17.20 25.95 -9.47
C VAL A 438 -17.70 26.91 -10.55
N LYS A 439 -18.26 26.41 -11.66
CA LYS A 439 -18.90 27.25 -12.68
C LYS A 439 -20.17 27.93 -12.15
N ARG A 440 -21.03 27.18 -11.45
CA ARG A 440 -22.26 27.73 -10.83
C ARG A 440 -21.94 28.79 -9.76
N THR A 441 -20.93 28.57 -8.91
CA THR A 441 -20.51 29.57 -7.92
C THR A 441 -19.95 30.82 -8.61
N GLN A 442 -19.11 30.66 -9.65
CA GLN A 442 -18.59 31.81 -10.40
C GLN A 442 -19.70 32.61 -11.11
N GLU A 443 -20.71 31.94 -11.67
CA GLU A 443 -21.90 32.61 -12.24
C GLU A 443 -22.69 33.39 -11.17
N LEU A 444 -22.86 32.83 -9.97
CA LEU A 444 -23.54 33.49 -8.86
C LEU A 444 -22.74 34.69 -8.32
N GLU A 445 -21.42 34.57 -8.18
CA GLU A 445 -20.52 35.67 -7.82
C GLU A 445 -20.57 36.80 -8.86
N ASN A 446 -20.55 36.47 -10.15
CA ASN A 446 -20.64 37.45 -11.23
C ASN A 446 -21.99 38.20 -11.19
N ARG A 447 -23.09 37.51 -10.93
CA ARG A 447 -24.41 38.14 -10.72
C ARG A 447 -24.45 38.99 -9.45
N ALA A 448 -23.88 38.52 -8.34
CA ALA A 448 -23.78 39.29 -7.10
C ALA A 448 -22.90 40.56 -7.27
N CYS A 449 -21.85 40.50 -8.08
CA CYS A 449 -21.03 41.64 -8.47
C CYS A 449 -21.83 42.66 -9.32
N ALA A 450 -22.64 42.18 -10.27
CA ALA A 450 -23.53 43.05 -11.04
C ALA A 450 -24.56 43.76 -10.15
N PHE A 451 -25.28 43.02 -9.29
CA PHE A 451 -26.26 43.62 -8.37
C PHE A 451 -25.62 44.59 -7.35
N LYS A 452 -24.38 44.35 -6.90
CA LYS A 452 -23.64 45.32 -6.07
C LYS A 452 -23.45 46.66 -6.78
N LYS A 453 -23.01 46.64 -8.05
CA LYS A 453 -22.84 47.85 -8.87
C LYS A 453 -24.17 48.58 -9.12
N GLU A 454 -25.24 47.83 -9.39
CA GLU A 454 -26.58 48.39 -9.55
C GLU A 454 -27.08 49.07 -8.27
N VAL A 455 -26.88 48.45 -7.10
CA VAL A 455 -27.18 49.05 -5.79
C VAL A 455 -26.32 50.29 -5.52
N GLU A 456 -25.06 50.33 -5.96
CA GLU A 456 -24.21 51.55 -5.85
C GLU A 456 -24.69 52.70 -6.75
N ILE A 457 -25.17 52.39 -7.96
CA ILE A 457 -25.80 53.37 -8.88
C ILE A 457 -27.12 53.90 -8.27
N LEU A 458 -27.96 53.03 -7.72
CA LEU A 458 -29.19 53.45 -7.03
C LEU A 458 -28.89 54.27 -5.75
N ARG A 459 -27.79 53.98 -5.06
CA ARG A 459 -27.30 54.79 -3.92
C ARG A 459 -26.67 56.12 -4.34
N SER A 460 -26.16 56.27 -5.55
CA SER A 460 -25.68 57.57 -6.04
C SER A 460 -26.83 58.44 -6.54
N SER A 461 -27.79 57.89 -7.29
CA SER A 461 -28.98 58.63 -7.72
C SER A 461 -29.88 59.04 -6.54
N SER A 462 -30.04 58.17 -5.53
CA SER A 462 -30.75 58.51 -4.29
C SER A 462 -30.10 59.67 -3.52
N ARG A 463 -28.75 59.74 -3.49
CA ARG A 463 -28.02 60.89 -2.91
C ARG A 463 -28.26 62.17 -3.71
N GLN A 464 -28.13 62.12 -5.03
CA GLN A 464 -28.40 63.27 -5.92
C GLN A 464 -29.85 63.79 -5.79
N LEU A 465 -30.84 62.90 -5.64
CA LEU A 465 -32.22 63.28 -5.39
C LEU A 465 -32.39 63.96 -4.01
N LYS A 466 -31.70 63.47 -2.98
CA LYS A 466 -31.71 64.07 -1.64
C LYS A 466 -31.04 65.45 -1.62
N GLU A 467 -29.95 65.63 -2.36
CA GLU A 467 -29.26 66.92 -2.55
C GLU A 467 -30.17 67.92 -3.27
N LYS A 468 -30.83 67.51 -4.38
CA LYS A 468 -31.83 68.33 -5.09
C LYS A 468 -33.01 68.71 -4.19
N LEU A 469 -33.49 67.80 -3.35
CA LEU A 469 -34.55 68.10 -2.37
C LEU A 469 -34.10 69.12 -1.33
N GLN A 470 -32.87 68.99 -0.80
CA GLN A 470 -32.29 69.98 0.13
C GLN A 470 -32.08 71.35 -0.51
N GLN A 471 -31.70 71.40 -1.80
CA GLN A 471 -31.60 72.65 -2.54
C GLN A 471 -32.99 73.30 -2.73
N CYS A 472 -33.99 72.53 -3.17
CA CYS A 472 -35.36 73.02 -3.28
C CYS A 472 -35.91 73.54 -1.93
N LEU A 473 -35.62 72.85 -0.82
CA LEU A 473 -35.98 73.32 0.52
C LEU A 473 -35.28 74.64 0.91
N LYS A 474 -34.01 74.85 0.53
CA LYS A 474 -33.32 76.15 0.70
C LYS A 474 -33.93 77.26 -0.17
N GLU A 475 -34.32 76.94 -1.39
CA GLU A 475 -34.97 77.91 -2.28
C GLU A 475 -36.39 78.27 -1.78
N MET A 476 -37.13 77.30 -1.24
CA MET A 476 -38.44 77.53 -0.63
C MET A 476 -38.35 78.34 0.66
N THR A 477 -37.43 78.04 1.58
CA THR A 477 -37.25 78.86 2.80
C THR A 477 -36.74 80.26 2.49
N SER A 478 -35.85 80.41 1.49
CA SER A 478 -35.43 81.74 0.98
C SER A 478 -36.61 82.52 0.40
N LYS A 479 -37.48 81.90 -0.41
CA LYS A 479 -38.71 82.52 -0.93
C LYS A 479 -39.68 82.89 0.19
N GLU A 480 -39.89 82.02 1.17
CA GLU A 480 -40.75 82.29 2.32
C GLU A 480 -40.21 83.45 3.17
N GLU A 481 -38.90 83.53 3.36
CA GLU A 481 -38.26 84.65 4.08
C GLU A 481 -38.32 85.96 3.27
N MET A 482 -38.19 85.90 1.95
CA MET A 482 -38.41 87.06 1.07
C MET A 482 -39.87 87.52 1.09
N HIS A 483 -40.84 86.60 1.03
CA HIS A 483 -42.27 86.92 1.20
C HIS A 483 -42.56 87.50 2.60
N ARG A 484 -41.90 87.00 3.66
CA ARG A 484 -42.02 87.52 5.02
C ARG A 484 -41.43 88.93 5.15
N LYS A 485 -40.33 89.24 4.46
CA LYS A 485 -39.76 90.59 4.34
C LYS A 485 -40.69 91.52 3.54
N GLU A 486 -41.25 91.05 2.43
CA GLU A 486 -42.21 91.82 1.63
C GLU A 486 -43.48 92.14 2.42
N LEU A 487 -44.06 91.15 3.11
CA LEU A 487 -45.20 91.34 4.01
C LEU A 487 -44.90 92.34 5.13
N ALA A 488 -43.68 92.35 5.67
CA ALA A 488 -43.25 93.34 6.66
C ALA A 488 -43.08 94.78 6.08
N THR A 489 -42.93 94.93 4.76
CA THR A 489 -42.96 96.24 4.08
C THR A 489 -44.36 96.70 3.67
N ARG A 490 -45.38 95.83 3.75
CA ARG A 490 -46.78 96.19 3.48
C ARG A 490 -47.41 96.84 4.72
N LEU A 491 -48.37 97.74 4.51
CA LEU A 491 -49.06 98.46 5.59
C LEU A 491 -49.80 97.50 6.53
N VAL A 492 -49.38 97.47 7.80
CA VAL A 492 -49.99 96.62 8.84
C VAL A 492 -51.43 97.08 9.12
N PRO A 493 -52.44 96.19 9.01
CA PRO A 493 -53.82 96.50 9.35
C PRO A 493 -53.95 97.07 10.76
N GLY A 494 -54.60 98.23 10.89
CA GLY A 494 -54.76 98.93 12.17
C GLY A 494 -53.55 99.75 12.65
N GLY A 495 -52.43 99.74 11.93
CA GLY A 495 -51.29 100.65 12.15
C GLY A 495 -51.63 102.13 11.88
N THR A 496 -50.80 103.07 12.33
CA THR A 496 -51.08 104.52 12.23
C THR A 496 -51.22 105.00 10.78
N GLU A 497 -50.35 104.56 9.88
CA GLU A 497 -50.40 104.96 8.47
C GLU A 497 -51.55 104.29 7.72
N PHE A 498 -51.90 103.05 8.07
CA PHE A 498 -53.12 102.41 7.56
C PHE A 498 -54.37 103.16 8.02
N LYS A 499 -54.45 103.55 9.30
CA LYS A 499 -55.54 104.36 9.85
C LYS A 499 -55.65 105.73 9.17
N LYS A 500 -54.54 106.45 8.93
CA LYS A 500 -54.54 107.69 8.15
C LYS A 500 -55.07 107.50 6.73
N ALA A 501 -54.61 106.45 6.04
CA ALA A 501 -55.06 106.15 4.68
C ALA A 501 -56.56 105.83 4.62
N VAL A 502 -57.03 104.97 5.53
CA VAL A 502 -58.47 104.64 5.66
C VAL A 502 -59.29 105.87 6.03
N SER A 503 -58.89 106.68 7.02
CA SER A 503 -59.60 107.91 7.36
C SER A 503 -59.66 108.91 6.22
N LYS A 504 -58.63 108.97 5.35
CA LYS A 504 -58.65 109.85 4.17
C LYS A 504 -59.67 109.39 3.12
N GLU A 505 -59.74 108.09 2.83
CA GLU A 505 -60.74 107.55 1.90
C GLU A 505 -62.16 107.57 2.51
N VAL A 506 -62.29 107.31 3.81
CA VAL A 506 -63.57 107.44 4.54
C VAL A 506 -64.08 108.88 4.46
N LEU A 507 -63.25 109.90 4.71
CA LEU A 507 -63.67 111.30 4.55
C LEU A 507 -64.11 111.65 3.11
N LEU A 508 -63.44 111.11 2.09
CA LEU A 508 -63.86 111.28 0.69
C LEU A 508 -65.19 110.58 0.39
N ILE A 509 -65.42 109.41 1.00
CA ILE A 509 -66.65 108.63 0.86
C ILE A 509 -67.81 109.31 1.62
N GLU A 510 -67.59 109.78 2.85
CA GLU A 510 -68.56 110.53 3.66
C GLU A 510 -69.00 111.82 2.94
N GLN A 511 -68.05 112.60 2.41
CA GLN A 511 -68.36 113.82 1.65
C GLN A 511 -69.21 113.52 0.40
N ARG A 512 -69.02 112.34 -0.22
CA ARG A 512 -69.80 111.85 -1.36
C ARG A 512 -71.17 111.31 -0.95
N PHE A 513 -71.29 110.70 0.23
CA PHE A 513 -72.57 110.27 0.81
C PHE A 513 -73.44 111.47 1.18
N VAL A 514 -72.91 112.53 1.78
CA VAL A 514 -73.67 113.76 2.09
C VAL A 514 -74.23 114.40 0.80
N GLN A 515 -73.44 114.43 -0.27
CA GLN A 515 -73.92 114.89 -1.59
C GLN A 515 -75.05 113.99 -2.13
N ASN A 516 -74.86 112.67 -2.13
CA ASN A 516 -75.89 111.71 -2.57
C ASN A 516 -77.16 111.77 -1.72
N GLN A 517 -77.05 111.96 -0.41
CA GLN A 517 -78.18 112.08 0.51
C GLN A 517 -79.05 113.29 0.15
N SER A 518 -78.46 114.47 -0.02
CA SER A 518 -79.21 115.68 -0.40
C SER A 518 -79.96 115.53 -1.75
N HIS A 519 -79.35 114.81 -2.70
CA HIS A 519 -79.96 114.48 -3.99
C HIS A 519 -81.09 113.43 -3.86
N LEU A 520 -80.98 112.48 -2.93
CA LEU A 520 -82.02 111.49 -2.64
C LEU A 520 -83.21 112.11 -1.88
N GLU A 521 -82.96 112.98 -0.91
CA GLU A 521 -84.00 113.71 -0.17
C GLU A 521 -84.85 114.57 -1.12
N GLN A 522 -84.21 115.28 -2.06
CA GLN A 522 -84.90 116.00 -3.13
C GLN A 522 -85.74 115.07 -4.02
N LYS A 523 -85.22 113.89 -4.37
CA LYS A 523 -85.92 112.92 -5.22
C LYS A 523 -87.09 112.22 -4.52
N ILE A 524 -86.99 112.00 -3.21
CA ILE A 524 -88.08 111.46 -2.37
C ILE A 524 -89.24 112.46 -2.32
N SER A 525 -88.96 113.76 -2.13
CA SER A 525 -89.97 114.84 -2.22
C SER A 525 -90.81 114.74 -3.51
N ASP A 526 -90.15 114.54 -4.66
CA ASP A 526 -90.82 114.48 -5.95
C ASP A 526 -91.61 113.17 -6.15
N SER A 527 -91.11 112.02 -5.66
CA SER A 527 -91.82 110.74 -5.73
C SER A 527 -93.00 110.64 -4.75
N THR A 528 -92.89 111.14 -3.51
CA THR A 528 -94.02 111.16 -2.55
C THR A 528 -95.21 111.91 -3.12
N ARG A 529 -94.98 112.91 -3.98
CA ARG A 529 -96.00 113.68 -4.70
C ARG A 529 -96.72 112.91 -5.82
N GLN A 530 -96.22 111.74 -6.20
CA GLN A 530 -96.74 110.90 -7.30
C GLN A 530 -97.43 109.62 -6.80
N TYR A 531 -97.18 109.18 -5.57
CA TYR A 531 -97.73 107.92 -5.04
C TYR A 531 -99.12 108.04 -4.38
N SER A 532 -99.62 109.24 -4.06
CA SER A 532 -100.95 109.45 -3.45
C SER A 532 -102.14 109.29 -4.41
N ALA A 533 -102.03 108.42 -5.43
CA ALA A 533 -102.96 108.40 -6.58
C ALA A 533 -103.50 107.01 -6.98
N LEU A 534 -102.95 105.90 -6.47
CA LEU A 534 -103.32 104.53 -6.88
C LEU A 534 -103.21 103.52 -5.72
N GLU A 535 -104.31 103.37 -4.97
CA GLU A 535 -104.65 102.17 -4.20
C GLU A 535 -105.99 101.61 -4.75
N GLU A 536 -106.19 100.27 -4.71
CA GLU A 536 -107.48 99.52 -4.70
C GLU A 536 -107.28 98.05 -5.21
N GLU A 537 -107.21 97.10 -4.26
CA GLU A 537 -107.98 95.82 -4.20
C GLU A 537 -107.89 94.69 -5.28
N PRO A 538 -108.31 93.42 -4.97
CA PRO A 538 -107.56 92.22 -5.41
C PRO A 538 -108.45 91.01 -5.85
N HIS A 539 -108.17 89.79 -5.32
CA HIS A 539 -108.87 88.50 -5.53
C HIS A 539 -108.47 87.71 -6.82
N SER A 540 -108.74 86.40 -6.99
CA SER A 540 -109.71 85.50 -6.33
C SER A 540 -109.28 84.02 -6.27
N VAL A 541 -109.93 83.22 -5.42
CA VAL A 541 -109.61 81.81 -5.14
C VAL A 541 -110.29 80.86 -6.13
N LYS A 542 -109.51 80.09 -6.90
CA LYS A 542 -110.01 78.90 -7.61
C LYS A 542 -109.01 77.75 -7.81
N GLU A 543 -107.72 78.01 -7.68
CA GLU A 543 -106.63 77.06 -8.02
C GLU A 543 -106.42 75.94 -6.97
N ALA A 544 -106.96 76.10 -5.76
CA ALA A 544 -106.66 75.24 -4.62
C ALA A 544 -107.21 73.79 -4.69
N PHE A 545 -108.08 73.46 -5.66
CA PHE A 545 -108.71 72.14 -5.74
C PHE A 545 -108.02 71.19 -6.73
N ASP A 546 -107.52 71.70 -7.85
CA ASP A 546 -106.81 70.89 -8.85
C ASP A 546 -105.41 70.48 -8.36
N GLN A 547 -104.75 71.35 -7.58
CA GLN A 547 -103.45 71.11 -6.97
C GLN A 547 -103.41 69.82 -6.11
N VAL A 548 -104.40 69.63 -5.22
CA VAL A 548 -104.47 68.47 -4.32
C VAL A 548 -104.65 67.15 -5.08
N SER A 549 -105.29 67.20 -6.26
CA SER A 549 -105.48 66.03 -7.12
C SER A 549 -104.18 65.63 -7.87
N ALA A 550 -103.32 66.60 -8.19
CA ALA A 550 -102.01 66.34 -8.78
C ALA A 550 -101.04 65.73 -7.74
N GLU A 551 -100.98 66.31 -6.54
CA GLU A 551 -100.11 65.86 -5.44
C GLU A 551 -100.35 64.39 -5.06
N LEU A 552 -101.61 63.95 -5.02
CA LEU A 552 -101.95 62.55 -4.71
C LEU A 552 -101.40 61.55 -5.76
N LEU A 553 -101.30 61.97 -7.03
CA LEU A 553 -100.73 61.15 -8.10
C LEU A 553 -99.20 61.08 -8.01
N GLU A 554 -98.56 62.19 -7.65
CA GLU A 554 -97.11 62.31 -7.47
C GLU A 554 -96.60 61.55 -6.23
N VAL A 555 -97.36 61.57 -5.12
CA VAL A 555 -97.08 60.71 -3.95
C VAL A 555 -97.14 59.22 -4.31
N LYS A 556 -98.02 58.83 -5.25
CA LYS A 556 -98.17 57.43 -5.68
C LYS A 556 -97.06 56.97 -6.65
N SER A 557 -96.54 57.86 -7.49
CA SER A 557 -95.40 57.56 -8.38
C SER A 557 -94.05 57.57 -7.64
N SER A 558 -93.86 58.51 -6.70
CA SER A 558 -92.67 58.56 -5.85
C SER A 558 -92.59 57.35 -4.90
N LEU A 559 -93.72 56.88 -4.34
CA LEU A 559 -93.75 55.66 -3.52
C LEU A 559 -93.30 54.40 -4.29
N SER A 560 -93.75 54.22 -5.53
CA SER A 560 -93.34 53.05 -6.34
C SER A 560 -91.87 53.12 -6.76
N LEU A 561 -91.36 54.33 -7.07
CA LEU A 561 -89.94 54.57 -7.31
C LEU A 561 -89.07 54.26 -6.06
N CYS A 562 -89.54 54.62 -4.87
CA CYS A 562 -88.87 54.28 -3.61
C CYS A 562 -88.84 52.77 -3.37
N GLN A 563 -89.95 52.05 -3.56
CA GLN A 563 -89.98 50.58 -3.44
C GLN A 563 -89.07 49.88 -4.48
N GLN A 564 -88.90 50.45 -5.67
CA GLN A 564 -87.96 49.91 -6.67
C GLN A 564 -86.50 50.16 -6.28
N LYS A 565 -86.17 51.35 -5.77
CA LYS A 565 -84.83 51.67 -5.22
C LYS A 565 -84.50 50.83 -3.98
N GLU A 566 -85.47 50.56 -3.12
CA GLU A 566 -85.33 49.67 -1.97
C GLU A 566 -84.97 48.24 -2.43
N LYS A 567 -85.69 47.71 -3.43
CA LYS A 567 -85.38 46.38 -4.01
C LYS A 567 -83.98 46.33 -4.62
N GLN A 568 -83.55 47.37 -5.35
CA GLN A 568 -82.19 47.48 -5.91
C GLN A 568 -81.12 47.60 -4.81
N SER A 569 -81.40 48.35 -3.73
CA SER A 569 -80.54 48.38 -2.54
C SER A 569 -80.43 46.99 -1.91
N SER A 570 -81.53 46.24 -1.81
CA SER A 570 -81.57 44.89 -1.24
C SER A 570 -80.81 43.83 -2.04
N SER A 571 -80.64 44.01 -3.36
CA SER A 571 -79.76 43.15 -4.17
C SER A 571 -78.30 43.56 -4.03
N LEU A 572 -78.00 44.87 -4.09
CA LEU A 572 -76.63 45.38 -3.92
C LEU A 572 -76.05 45.02 -2.54
N VAL A 573 -76.83 45.16 -1.47
CA VAL A 573 -76.43 44.74 -0.10
C VAL A 573 -76.16 43.23 -0.03
N ARG A 574 -76.92 42.42 -0.78
CA ARG A 574 -76.75 40.96 -0.85
C ARG A 574 -75.49 40.57 -1.60
N GLU A 575 -75.21 41.23 -2.72
CA GLU A 575 -73.99 41.06 -3.52
C GLU A 575 -72.75 41.50 -2.75
N LEU A 576 -72.78 42.68 -2.10
CA LEU A 576 -71.74 43.14 -1.19
C LEU A 576 -71.52 42.17 -0.03
N THR A 577 -72.59 41.64 0.57
CA THR A 577 -72.50 40.63 1.65
C THR A 577 -71.88 39.31 1.14
N GLY A 578 -72.17 38.91 -0.10
CA GLY A 578 -71.53 37.77 -0.76
C GLY A 578 -70.04 38.01 -0.99
N MET A 579 -69.69 39.16 -1.57
CA MET A 579 -68.31 39.57 -1.85
C MET A 579 -67.47 39.70 -0.56
N VAL A 580 -68.04 40.22 0.52
CA VAL A 580 -67.37 40.30 1.84
C VAL A 580 -67.15 38.91 2.44
N LYS A 581 -68.09 37.98 2.28
CA LYS A 581 -67.89 36.57 2.69
C LYS A 581 -66.77 35.92 1.87
N GLU A 582 -66.74 36.14 0.57
CA GLU A 582 -65.72 35.58 -0.33
C GLU A 582 -64.32 36.18 -0.08
N GLN A 583 -64.22 37.50 0.12
CA GLN A 583 -62.94 38.10 0.53
C GLN A 583 -62.48 37.60 1.91
N LYS A 584 -63.41 37.32 2.83
CA LYS A 584 -63.09 36.71 4.12
C LYS A 584 -62.55 35.29 3.97
N THR A 585 -63.13 34.43 3.12
CA THR A 585 -62.59 33.07 2.87
C THR A 585 -61.23 33.13 2.18
N ARG A 586 -61.11 33.89 1.07
CA ARG A 586 -59.83 34.11 0.35
C ARG A 586 -58.73 34.63 1.30
N MET A 587 -59.06 35.54 2.22
CA MET A 587 -58.10 36.05 3.20
C MET A 587 -57.72 35.00 4.26
N THR A 588 -58.64 34.14 4.71
CA THR A 588 -58.29 33.02 5.59
C THR A 588 -57.44 31.95 4.90
N GLU A 589 -57.66 31.70 3.61
CA GLU A 589 -56.88 30.79 2.77
C GLU A 589 -55.45 31.32 2.56
N LEU A 590 -55.30 32.61 2.21
CA LEU A 590 -53.99 33.28 2.13
C LEU A 590 -53.24 33.24 3.47
N LEU A 591 -53.94 33.42 4.61
CA LEU A 591 -53.36 33.29 5.93
C LEU A 591 -53.01 31.84 6.31
N LYS A 592 -53.64 30.82 5.70
CA LYS A 592 -53.27 29.41 5.86
C LYS A 592 -52.03 29.09 5.04
N ALA A 593 -52.06 29.38 3.73
CA ALA A 593 -50.94 29.20 2.82
C ALA A 593 -49.66 29.94 3.28
N LYS A 594 -49.79 31.16 3.82
CA LYS A 594 -48.66 31.91 4.39
C LYS A 594 -48.05 31.23 5.62
N ARG A 595 -48.84 30.57 6.46
CA ARG A 595 -48.33 29.79 7.61
C ARG A 595 -47.65 28.50 7.15
N GLU A 596 -48.24 27.83 6.16
CA GLU A 596 -47.70 26.59 5.59
C GLU A 596 -46.36 26.84 4.92
N ALA A 597 -46.26 27.85 4.04
CA ALA A 597 -45.00 28.28 3.45
C ALA A 597 -43.96 28.73 4.51
N ALA A 598 -44.37 29.46 5.56
CA ALA A 598 -43.47 29.82 6.65
C ALA A 598 -42.94 28.59 7.43
N SER A 599 -43.76 27.54 7.57
CA SER A 599 -43.34 26.28 8.20
C SER A 599 -42.38 25.47 7.31
N GLU A 600 -42.59 25.48 5.99
CA GLU A 600 -41.68 24.87 5.01
C GLU A 600 -40.33 25.60 4.95
N PHE A 601 -40.34 26.93 4.92
CA PHE A 601 -39.10 27.70 5.01
C PHE A 601 -38.35 27.41 6.32
N LYS A 602 -39.05 27.28 7.45
CA LYS A 602 -38.43 26.94 8.74
C LYS A 602 -37.78 25.57 8.73
N SER A 603 -38.47 24.53 8.25
CA SER A 603 -37.90 23.17 8.17
C SER A 603 -36.75 23.10 7.16
N ARG A 604 -36.83 23.84 6.04
CA ARG A 604 -35.76 23.93 5.05
C ARG A 604 -34.52 24.67 5.57
N VAL A 605 -34.69 25.70 6.41
CA VAL A 605 -33.59 26.36 7.13
C VAL A 605 -32.93 25.38 8.10
N GLN A 606 -33.69 24.70 8.95
CA GLN A 606 -33.14 23.70 9.89
C GLN A 606 -32.39 22.56 9.17
N SER A 607 -32.89 22.13 8.00
CA SER A 607 -32.22 21.15 7.14
C SER A 607 -30.90 21.66 6.53
N LEU A 608 -30.80 22.96 6.25
CA LEU A 608 -29.57 23.62 5.78
C LEU A 608 -28.57 23.84 6.91
N GLU A 609 -29.05 24.21 8.11
CA GLU A 609 -28.22 24.39 9.32
C GLU A 609 -27.56 23.06 9.72
N SER A 610 -28.31 21.95 9.72
CA SER A 610 -27.75 20.61 9.99
C SER A 610 -26.65 20.23 8.99
N ARG A 611 -26.89 20.39 7.66
CA ARG A 611 -25.88 20.11 6.63
C ARG A 611 -24.64 21.00 6.80
N LEU A 612 -24.81 22.27 7.15
CA LEU A 612 -23.70 23.19 7.38
C LEU A 612 -22.85 22.78 8.61
N ASP A 613 -23.44 22.16 9.63
CA ASP A 613 -22.69 21.62 10.76
C ASP A 613 -21.99 20.29 10.44
N ASP A 614 -22.57 19.46 9.57
CA ASP A 614 -21.90 18.27 9.02
C ASP A 614 -20.70 18.66 8.11
N ASP A 615 -20.88 19.67 7.24
CA ASP A 615 -19.81 20.23 6.41
C ASP A 615 -18.66 20.80 7.26
N LYS A 616 -18.96 21.48 8.38
CA LYS A 616 -17.93 21.94 9.34
C LYS A 616 -17.15 20.77 9.93
N ARG A 617 -17.81 19.69 10.35
CA ARG A 617 -17.17 18.48 10.90
C ARG A 617 -16.24 17.84 9.86
N LEU A 618 -16.73 17.67 8.64
CA LEU A 618 -15.97 17.10 7.53
C LEU A 618 -14.76 17.97 7.17
N ASN A 619 -14.91 19.29 7.17
CA ASN A 619 -13.82 20.23 6.92
C ASN A 619 -12.71 20.15 7.99
N VAL A 620 -13.06 19.99 9.27
CA VAL A 620 -12.07 19.76 10.34
C VAL A 620 -11.31 18.44 10.12
N GLN A 621 -11.99 17.38 9.68
CA GLN A 621 -11.35 16.10 9.34
C GLN A 621 -10.39 16.25 8.14
N VAL A 622 -10.78 17.02 7.12
CA VAL A 622 -9.93 17.33 5.96
C VAL A 622 -8.69 18.14 6.37
N GLU A 623 -8.79 19.10 7.29
CA GLU A 623 -7.64 19.86 7.79
C GLU A 623 -6.68 19.01 8.65
N LEU A 624 -7.18 18.01 9.39
CA LEU A 624 -6.34 17.03 10.06
C LEU A 624 -5.58 16.16 9.04
N LEU A 625 -6.28 15.61 8.04
CA LEU A 625 -5.68 14.80 6.97
C LEU A 625 -4.65 15.59 6.13
N LYS A 626 -4.86 16.90 5.91
CA LYS A 626 -3.86 17.78 5.28
C LYS A 626 -2.60 17.91 6.14
N LYS A 627 -2.74 18.09 7.45
CA LYS A 627 -1.60 18.15 8.38
C LYS A 627 -0.83 16.83 8.39
N ASP A 628 -1.51 15.70 8.47
CA ASP A 628 -0.84 14.40 8.48
C ASP A 628 -0.20 14.06 7.13
N LYS A 629 -0.82 14.43 5.99
CA LYS A 629 -0.16 14.40 4.67
C LYS A 629 1.13 15.24 4.66
N SER A 630 1.13 16.43 5.24
CA SER A 630 2.33 17.28 5.29
C SER A 630 3.46 16.65 6.12
N LYS A 631 3.15 16.02 7.26
CA LYS A 631 4.13 15.26 8.08
C LYS A 631 4.73 14.10 7.29
N LEU A 632 3.90 13.31 6.62
CA LEU A 632 4.34 12.16 5.82
C LEU A 632 5.24 12.58 4.65
N ILE A 633 4.94 13.70 3.99
CA ILE A 633 5.83 14.27 2.95
C ILE A 633 7.18 14.67 3.56
N SER A 634 7.19 15.38 4.70
CA SER A 634 8.45 15.76 5.38
C SER A 634 9.27 14.54 5.84
N GLN A 635 8.61 13.45 6.26
CA GLN A 635 9.26 12.19 6.61
C GLN A 635 9.85 11.49 5.37
N LEU A 636 9.10 11.44 4.26
CA LEU A 636 9.58 10.86 3.00
C LEU A 636 10.83 11.59 2.50
N THR A 637 10.82 12.92 2.43
CA THR A 637 11.97 13.71 1.98
C THR A 637 13.19 13.59 2.91
N ALA A 638 12.98 13.36 4.21
CA ALA A 638 14.07 13.04 5.13
C ALA A 638 14.68 11.64 4.83
N GLN A 639 13.84 10.64 4.52
CA GLN A 639 14.30 9.30 4.13
C GLN A 639 14.99 9.30 2.76
N GLU A 640 14.49 10.04 1.78
CA GLU A 640 15.12 10.22 0.46
C GLU A 640 16.53 10.79 0.59
N SER A 641 16.73 11.80 1.44
CA SER A 641 18.04 12.39 1.76
C SER A 641 19.02 11.37 2.36
N VAL A 642 18.56 10.52 3.27
CA VAL A 642 19.38 9.43 3.85
C VAL A 642 19.74 8.39 2.78
N ILE A 643 18.79 8.00 1.93
CA ILE A 643 19.02 7.05 0.83
C ILE A 643 20.06 7.59 -0.17
N ASP A 644 20.02 8.88 -0.50
CA ASP A 644 21.02 9.50 -1.38
C ASP A 644 22.41 9.65 -0.73
N GLY A 645 22.48 9.86 0.59
CA GLY A 645 23.73 9.75 1.35
C GLY A 645 24.35 8.35 1.24
N LEU A 646 23.57 7.31 1.50
CA LEU A 646 24.01 5.91 1.41
C LEU A 646 24.37 5.47 -0.02
N ARG A 647 23.72 6.04 -1.04
CA ARG A 647 24.10 5.88 -2.46
C ARG A 647 25.45 6.53 -2.76
N ALA A 648 25.73 7.71 -2.20
CA ALA A 648 27.02 8.39 -2.34
C ALA A 648 28.15 7.61 -1.65
N GLU A 649 27.93 7.14 -0.42
CA GLU A 649 28.88 6.28 0.31
C GLU A 649 29.18 4.98 -0.47
N ARG A 650 28.14 4.26 -0.93
CA ARG A 650 28.30 3.05 -1.76
C ARG A 650 29.14 3.30 -3.01
N LYS A 651 29.01 4.48 -3.62
CA LYS A 651 29.82 4.89 -4.79
C LYS A 651 31.29 5.10 -4.42
N ILE A 652 31.57 5.69 -3.26
CA ILE A 652 32.95 5.87 -2.76
C ILE A 652 33.58 4.51 -2.44
N TRP A 653 32.91 3.64 -1.67
CA TRP A 653 33.37 2.27 -1.40
C TRP A 653 33.64 1.47 -2.67
N GLY A 654 32.78 1.60 -3.68
CA GLY A 654 32.99 0.96 -5.00
C GLY A 654 34.21 1.50 -5.77
N GLN A 655 34.56 2.77 -5.59
CA GLN A 655 35.78 3.36 -6.16
C GLN A 655 37.03 2.90 -5.40
N GLU A 656 36.97 2.83 -4.07
CA GLU A 656 38.09 2.34 -3.24
C GLU A 656 38.37 0.86 -3.50
N LEU A 657 37.35 0.01 -3.59
CA LEU A 657 37.49 -1.41 -3.95
C LEU A 657 38.10 -1.59 -5.35
N ALA A 658 37.69 -0.78 -6.33
CA ALA A 658 38.28 -0.80 -7.67
C ALA A 658 39.76 -0.36 -7.66
N GLN A 659 40.12 0.64 -6.84
CA GLN A 659 41.51 1.08 -6.67
C GLN A 659 42.38 0.03 -5.97
N GLN A 660 41.87 -0.63 -4.93
CA GLN A 660 42.55 -1.74 -4.26
C GLN A 660 42.77 -2.92 -5.21
N GLY A 661 41.76 -3.30 -6.00
CA GLY A 661 41.88 -4.35 -7.02
C GLY A 661 42.93 -4.03 -8.08
N ALA A 662 43.01 -2.77 -8.53
CA ALA A 662 44.05 -2.32 -9.45
C ALA A 662 45.47 -2.38 -8.85
N SER A 663 45.64 -2.01 -7.57
CA SER A 663 46.92 -2.12 -6.87
C SER A 663 47.37 -3.57 -6.72
N LEU A 664 46.48 -4.46 -6.29
CA LEU A 664 46.77 -5.89 -6.12
C LEU A 664 47.11 -6.57 -7.46
N ALA A 665 46.46 -6.17 -8.56
CA ALA A 665 46.82 -6.62 -9.90
C ALA A 665 48.23 -6.14 -10.32
N GLN A 666 48.61 -4.90 -9.97
CA GLN A 666 49.96 -4.39 -10.25
C GLN A 666 51.03 -5.14 -9.45
N ASP A 667 50.82 -5.36 -8.15
CA ASP A 667 51.79 -6.07 -7.32
C ASP A 667 51.88 -7.56 -7.66
N ARG A 668 50.77 -8.20 -8.06
CA ARG A 668 50.77 -9.54 -8.66
C ARG A 668 51.68 -9.59 -9.89
N GLY A 669 51.53 -8.67 -10.85
CA GLY A 669 52.38 -8.62 -12.04
C GLY A 669 53.86 -8.41 -11.73
N ARG A 670 54.18 -7.62 -10.68
CA ARG A 670 55.56 -7.46 -10.18
C ARG A 670 56.13 -8.75 -9.58
N LEU A 671 55.31 -9.55 -8.90
CA LEU A 671 55.71 -10.85 -8.35
C LEU A 671 55.88 -11.90 -9.45
N GLU A 672 54.98 -11.94 -10.43
CA GLU A 672 55.08 -12.83 -11.60
C GLU A 672 56.36 -12.57 -12.39
N ALA A 673 56.70 -11.30 -12.67
CA ALA A 673 57.96 -10.92 -13.31
C ALA A 673 59.21 -11.28 -12.47
N ARG A 674 59.12 -11.22 -11.13
CA ARG A 674 60.21 -11.68 -10.24
C ARG A 674 60.39 -13.20 -10.29
N ILE A 675 59.31 -13.95 -10.39
CA ILE A 675 59.34 -15.42 -10.53
C ILE A 675 60.00 -15.78 -11.87
N GLU A 676 59.63 -15.11 -12.97
CA GLU A 676 60.23 -15.32 -14.30
C GLU A 676 61.75 -15.11 -14.28
N VAL A 677 62.24 -14.01 -13.68
CA VAL A 677 63.68 -13.77 -13.51
C VAL A 677 64.35 -14.89 -12.71
N LEU A 678 63.77 -15.31 -11.58
CA LEU A 678 64.32 -16.40 -10.76
C LEU A 678 64.34 -17.76 -11.49
N VAL A 679 63.36 -18.02 -12.35
CA VAL A 679 63.34 -19.22 -13.21
C VAL A 679 64.48 -19.17 -14.24
N THR A 680 64.70 -18.03 -14.90
CA THR A 680 65.82 -17.90 -15.86
C THR A 680 67.19 -18.03 -15.20
N GLU A 681 67.35 -17.54 -13.97
CA GLU A 681 68.59 -17.73 -13.19
C GLU A 681 68.77 -19.20 -12.76
N LEU A 682 67.72 -19.88 -12.30
CA LEU A 682 67.77 -21.32 -12.00
C LEU A 682 68.14 -22.16 -13.22
N GLU A 683 67.64 -21.81 -14.41
CA GLU A 683 68.08 -22.44 -15.67
C GLU A 683 69.56 -22.18 -15.98
N SER A 684 70.04 -20.96 -15.73
CA SER A 684 71.45 -20.59 -15.92
C SER A 684 72.37 -21.41 -15.01
N GLN A 685 72.04 -21.46 -13.71
CA GLN A 685 72.76 -22.25 -12.71
C GLN A 685 72.74 -23.75 -13.02
N LYS A 686 71.59 -24.29 -13.47
CA LYS A 686 71.51 -25.69 -13.92
C LYS A 686 72.44 -25.96 -15.11
N LYS A 687 72.38 -25.13 -16.15
CA LYS A 687 73.25 -25.21 -17.34
C LYS A 687 74.74 -25.04 -17.00
N GLN A 688 75.08 -24.42 -15.87
CA GLN A 688 76.45 -24.36 -15.37
C GLN A 688 76.84 -25.64 -14.62
N ASN A 689 76.01 -26.11 -13.69
CA ASN A 689 76.26 -27.35 -12.94
C ASN A 689 76.39 -28.59 -13.86
N ASP A 690 75.65 -28.63 -14.97
CA ASP A 690 75.79 -29.66 -16.01
C ASP A 690 77.20 -29.65 -16.66
N ARG A 691 77.81 -28.47 -16.88
CA ARG A 691 79.18 -28.33 -17.41
C ARG A 691 80.23 -28.75 -16.39
N ASP A 692 80.03 -28.40 -15.12
CA ASP A 692 80.94 -28.77 -14.03
C ASP A 692 80.88 -30.28 -13.76
N SER A 693 79.68 -30.87 -13.89
CA SER A 693 79.48 -32.33 -13.94
C SER A 693 80.22 -32.98 -15.10
N ASP A 694 80.20 -32.40 -16.31
CA ASP A 694 80.99 -32.88 -17.45
C ASP A 694 82.51 -32.76 -17.23
N ALA A 695 82.98 -31.67 -16.62
CA ALA A 695 84.39 -31.51 -16.25
C ALA A 695 84.84 -32.58 -15.21
N LEU A 696 83.97 -32.94 -14.27
CA LEU A 696 84.18 -34.07 -13.36
C LEU A 696 84.13 -35.42 -14.09
N ARG A 697 83.21 -35.59 -15.05
CA ARG A 697 83.08 -36.80 -15.91
C ARG A 697 84.34 -37.05 -16.72
N ILE A 698 85.00 -35.98 -17.19
CA ILE A 698 86.30 -36.04 -17.89
C ILE A 698 87.42 -36.44 -16.92
N LYS A 699 87.52 -35.82 -15.73
CA LYS A 699 88.51 -36.19 -14.71
C LYS A 699 88.37 -37.64 -14.23
N ALA A 700 87.13 -38.13 -14.08
CA ALA A 700 86.83 -39.50 -13.66
C ALA A 700 87.26 -40.57 -14.69
N LYS A 701 87.54 -40.20 -15.95
CA LYS A 701 87.81 -41.16 -17.03
C LYS A 701 89.26 -41.66 -17.11
N ILE A 702 90.11 -41.27 -16.16
CA ILE A 702 91.53 -41.69 -16.07
C ILE A 702 91.73 -42.89 -15.12
N ALA A 703 90.84 -43.13 -14.16
CA ALA A 703 90.96 -44.21 -13.18
C ALA A 703 89.94 -45.33 -13.47
N LEU A 704 90.35 -46.39 -14.19
CA LEU A 704 89.46 -47.51 -14.51
C LEU A 704 90.19 -48.84 -14.74
N LEU A 705 90.36 -49.60 -13.66
CA LEU A 705 90.57 -51.06 -13.66
C LEU A 705 89.63 -51.69 -12.63
N GLU A 706 89.45 -53.01 -12.71
CA GLU A 706 88.46 -53.82 -11.95
C GLU A 706 86.99 -53.66 -12.40
N ARG A 707 86.72 -54.18 -13.61
CA ARG A 707 85.38 -54.63 -14.03
C ARG A 707 85.41 -56.10 -14.43
N ASP A 708 84.61 -56.91 -13.74
CA ASP A 708 84.04 -58.16 -14.27
C ASP A 708 82.86 -58.63 -13.38
N GLU A 709 82.90 -58.36 -12.08
CA GLU A 709 81.81 -58.67 -11.14
C GLU A 709 80.50 -57.89 -11.46
N GLN A 710 80.59 -56.65 -11.98
CA GLN A 710 79.40 -55.83 -12.27
C GLN A 710 78.58 -56.33 -13.47
N ILE A 711 79.16 -57.13 -14.38
CA ILE A 711 78.46 -57.59 -15.61
C ILE A 711 77.24 -58.45 -15.26
N ARG A 712 77.25 -59.12 -14.10
CA ARG A 712 76.10 -59.89 -13.59
C ARG A 712 74.97 -58.97 -13.13
N LYS A 713 75.28 -57.95 -12.33
CA LYS A 713 74.30 -56.97 -11.83
C LYS A 713 73.60 -56.20 -12.92
N VAL A 714 74.34 -55.70 -13.92
CA VAL A 714 73.78 -54.87 -15.00
C VAL A 714 72.73 -55.64 -15.82
N ARG A 715 72.82 -56.97 -15.91
CA ARG A 715 71.79 -57.80 -16.55
C ARG A 715 70.51 -57.89 -15.72
N ASP A 716 70.62 -58.11 -14.41
CA ASP A 716 69.45 -58.17 -13.50
C ASP A 716 68.78 -56.78 -13.38
N GLU A 717 69.58 -55.72 -13.31
CA GLU A 717 69.14 -54.32 -13.30
C GLU A 717 68.42 -53.96 -14.62
N SER A 718 68.98 -54.33 -15.77
CA SER A 718 68.35 -54.14 -17.09
C SER A 718 67.02 -54.90 -17.23
N VAL A 719 66.94 -56.16 -16.77
CA VAL A 719 65.67 -56.92 -16.74
C VAL A 719 64.65 -56.26 -15.83
N GLN A 720 65.07 -55.68 -14.70
CA GLN A 720 64.17 -54.98 -13.79
C GLN A 720 63.70 -53.63 -14.36
N GLU A 721 64.54 -52.90 -15.10
CA GLU A 721 64.11 -51.70 -15.84
C GLU A 721 63.16 -52.04 -16.98
N HIS A 722 63.42 -53.12 -17.74
CA HIS A 722 62.53 -53.52 -18.82
C HIS A 722 61.13 -53.92 -18.32
N ARG A 723 61.04 -54.49 -17.11
CA ARG A 723 59.77 -54.75 -16.41
C ARG A 723 59.06 -53.46 -15.98
N LYS A 724 59.78 -52.47 -15.41
CA LYS A 724 59.20 -51.17 -15.07
C LYS A 724 58.62 -50.47 -16.30
N LEU A 725 59.38 -50.43 -17.40
CA LEU A 725 58.94 -49.80 -18.65
C LEU A 725 57.72 -50.51 -19.26
N LYS A 726 57.63 -51.84 -19.15
CA LYS A 726 56.43 -52.60 -19.56
C LYS A 726 55.23 -52.27 -18.66
N GLN A 727 55.43 -52.23 -17.34
CA GLN A 727 54.37 -51.88 -16.39
C GLN A 727 53.86 -50.44 -16.60
N GLN A 728 54.76 -49.47 -16.79
CA GLN A 728 54.40 -48.09 -17.12
C GLN A 728 53.66 -47.98 -18.46
N LEU A 729 54.04 -48.77 -19.47
CA LEU A 729 53.30 -48.83 -20.73
C LEU A 729 51.90 -49.43 -20.56
N GLU A 730 51.73 -50.39 -19.65
CA GLU A 730 50.41 -50.97 -19.32
C GLU A 730 49.55 -49.98 -18.53
N GLU A 731 50.13 -49.24 -17.57
CA GLU A 731 49.48 -48.17 -16.81
C GLU A 731 49.04 -46.99 -17.73
N GLU A 732 49.90 -46.51 -18.62
CA GLU A 732 49.58 -45.49 -19.63
C GLU A 732 48.51 -45.99 -20.63
N MET A 733 48.54 -47.27 -21.02
CA MET A 733 47.51 -47.86 -21.88
C MET A 733 46.15 -47.93 -21.20
N THR A 734 46.08 -48.21 -19.89
CA THR A 734 44.83 -48.11 -19.12
C THR A 734 44.34 -46.67 -18.99
N SER A 735 45.22 -45.72 -18.64
CA SER A 735 44.82 -44.30 -18.57
C SER A 735 44.34 -43.76 -19.92
N ALA A 736 44.92 -44.23 -21.02
CA ALA A 736 44.45 -43.90 -22.37
C ALA A 736 43.07 -44.52 -22.71
N VAL A 737 42.63 -45.60 -22.05
CA VAL A 737 41.23 -46.09 -22.14
C VAL A 737 40.33 -45.16 -21.34
N ASP A 738 40.64 -44.91 -20.07
CA ASP A 738 39.82 -44.03 -19.20
C ASP A 738 39.59 -42.64 -19.81
N LEU A 739 40.61 -42.09 -20.47
CA LEU A 739 40.54 -40.82 -21.19
C LEU A 739 39.70 -40.88 -22.47
N ARG A 740 39.63 -42.02 -23.16
CA ARG A 740 38.71 -42.21 -24.31
C ARG A 740 37.27 -42.27 -23.83
N ASP A 741 36.99 -43.09 -22.81
CA ASP A 741 35.66 -43.27 -22.25
C ASP A 741 35.13 -41.94 -21.68
N ALA A 742 35.97 -41.17 -20.99
CA ALA A 742 35.64 -39.82 -20.54
C ALA A 742 35.32 -38.85 -21.70
N VAL A 743 36.03 -38.94 -22.83
CA VAL A 743 35.75 -38.15 -24.04
C VAL A 743 34.43 -38.57 -24.71
N GLU A 744 34.09 -39.86 -24.73
CA GLU A 744 32.79 -40.33 -25.24
C GLU A 744 31.63 -39.87 -24.35
N GLN A 745 31.75 -39.96 -23.02
CA GLN A 745 30.73 -39.44 -22.09
C GLN A 745 30.54 -37.92 -22.22
N LEU A 746 31.63 -37.15 -22.39
CA LEU A 746 31.56 -35.72 -22.70
C LEU A 746 30.94 -35.45 -24.08
N GLY A 747 31.15 -36.36 -25.05
CA GLY A 747 30.49 -36.35 -26.35
C GLY A 747 28.97 -36.48 -26.23
N LEU A 748 28.49 -37.53 -25.54
CA LEU A 748 27.07 -37.75 -25.28
C LEU A 748 26.42 -36.57 -24.55
N ARG A 749 27.07 -36.04 -23.49
CA ARG A 749 26.57 -34.88 -22.75
C ARG A 749 26.51 -33.61 -23.61
N LYS A 750 27.45 -33.44 -24.55
CA LYS A 750 27.45 -32.34 -25.52
C LYS A 750 26.31 -32.45 -26.55
N GLU A 751 25.89 -33.66 -26.90
CA GLU A 751 24.73 -33.88 -27.79
C GLU A 751 23.40 -33.70 -27.07
N GLU A 752 23.28 -34.17 -25.83
CA GLU A 752 22.15 -33.89 -24.95
C GLU A 752 21.92 -32.38 -24.76
N LEU A 753 22.99 -31.62 -24.50
CA LEU A 753 22.91 -30.16 -24.35
C LEU A 753 22.55 -29.42 -25.65
N LYS A 754 22.93 -29.95 -26.82
CA LYS A 754 22.46 -29.42 -28.12
C LYS A 754 20.96 -29.67 -28.31
N GLN A 755 20.47 -30.85 -27.96
CA GLN A 755 19.06 -31.20 -28.09
C GLN A 755 18.20 -30.28 -27.18
N GLN A 756 18.63 -30.09 -25.93
CA GLN A 756 17.99 -29.15 -24.99
C GLN A 756 18.04 -27.69 -25.50
N LEU A 757 19.12 -27.27 -26.18
CA LEU A 757 19.18 -25.95 -26.80
C LEU A 757 18.15 -25.79 -27.92
N LEU A 758 18.06 -26.76 -28.84
CA LEU A 758 17.09 -26.74 -29.95
C LEU A 758 15.63 -26.75 -29.47
N GLU A 759 15.33 -27.52 -28.42
CA GLU A 759 14.01 -27.53 -27.78
C GLU A 759 13.67 -26.16 -27.17
N LYS A 760 14.64 -25.50 -26.52
CA LYS A 760 14.45 -24.15 -25.96
C LYS A 760 14.39 -23.05 -27.02
N GLU A 761 15.08 -23.20 -28.15
CA GLU A 761 14.93 -22.32 -29.31
C GLU A 761 13.52 -22.44 -29.92
N ALA A 762 12.98 -23.67 -30.03
CA ALA A 762 11.62 -23.92 -30.51
C ALA A 762 10.53 -23.36 -29.57
N GLU A 763 10.62 -23.63 -28.26
CA GLU A 763 9.73 -23.02 -27.24
C GLU A 763 9.73 -21.49 -27.32
N LEU A 764 10.92 -20.90 -27.47
CA LEU A 764 11.10 -19.46 -27.52
C LEU A 764 10.51 -18.83 -28.80
N ASP A 765 10.51 -19.54 -29.92
CA ASP A 765 9.83 -19.11 -31.15
C ASP A 765 8.31 -19.28 -31.10
N GLU A 766 7.78 -20.31 -30.42
CA GLU A 766 6.34 -20.43 -30.13
C GLU A 766 5.87 -19.29 -29.21
N ILE A 767 6.67 -18.93 -28.19
CA ILE A 767 6.40 -17.78 -27.31
C ILE A 767 6.43 -16.46 -28.11
N LYS A 768 7.35 -16.28 -29.07
CA LYS A 768 7.33 -15.11 -29.97
C LYS A 768 6.05 -15.04 -30.80
N GLU A 769 5.58 -16.15 -31.36
CA GLU A 769 4.40 -16.14 -32.24
C GLU A 769 3.08 -15.99 -31.47
N THR A 770 2.96 -16.64 -30.31
CA THR A 770 1.82 -16.40 -29.40
C THR A 770 1.80 -14.94 -28.92
N HIS A 771 2.95 -14.33 -28.63
CA HIS A 771 3.07 -12.90 -28.34
C HIS A 771 2.67 -12.02 -29.53
N ARG A 772 3.18 -12.28 -30.75
CA ARG A 772 2.79 -11.56 -31.98
C ARG A 772 1.27 -11.61 -32.20
N SER A 773 0.67 -12.80 -32.12
CA SER A 773 -0.77 -12.97 -32.31
C SER A 773 -1.60 -12.23 -31.26
N SER A 774 -1.09 -12.14 -30.03
CA SER A 774 -1.72 -11.39 -28.92
C SER A 774 -1.57 -9.89 -29.11
N SER A 775 -0.39 -9.41 -29.50
CA SER A 775 -0.11 -8.01 -29.83
C SER A 775 -1.00 -7.53 -30.97
N LYS A 776 -1.18 -8.33 -32.03
CA LYS A 776 -2.09 -8.02 -33.13
C LYS A 776 -3.55 -7.90 -32.66
N LYS A 777 -4.04 -8.84 -31.85
CA LYS A 777 -5.40 -8.76 -31.25
C LYS A 777 -5.58 -7.55 -30.34
N TRP A 778 -4.53 -7.08 -29.67
CA TRP A 778 -4.56 -5.83 -28.89
C TRP A 778 -4.59 -4.58 -29.79
N GLN A 779 -3.85 -4.56 -30.89
CA GLN A 779 -3.93 -3.49 -31.89
C GLN A 779 -5.34 -3.42 -32.52
N GLU A 780 -5.90 -4.55 -32.95
CA GLU A 780 -7.26 -4.63 -33.51
C GLU A 780 -8.32 -4.11 -32.51
N LYS A 781 -8.16 -4.38 -31.21
CA LYS A 781 -8.99 -3.81 -30.14
C LYS A 781 -8.78 -2.31 -29.95
N ALA A 782 -7.54 -1.82 -30.01
CA ALA A 782 -7.25 -0.39 -29.89
C ALA A 782 -7.84 0.41 -31.06
N GLU A 783 -7.76 -0.13 -32.28
CA GLU A 783 -8.43 0.45 -33.45
C GLU A 783 -9.96 0.45 -33.31
N LEU A 784 -10.55 -0.63 -32.77
CA LEU A 784 -11.99 -0.69 -32.50
C LEU A 784 -12.42 0.34 -31.44
N LEU A 785 -11.66 0.49 -30.36
CA LEU A 785 -11.89 1.49 -29.32
C LEU A 785 -11.82 2.91 -29.92
N SER A 786 -10.78 3.23 -30.69
CA SER A 786 -10.64 4.55 -31.32
C SER A 786 -11.79 4.88 -32.30
N ARG A 787 -12.31 3.87 -33.02
CA ARG A 787 -13.51 4.02 -33.86
C ARG A 787 -14.77 4.29 -33.02
N LEU A 788 -14.95 3.59 -31.89
CA LEU A 788 -16.07 3.81 -30.97
C LEU A 788 -15.99 5.17 -30.26
N GLU A 789 -14.81 5.58 -29.80
CA GLU A 789 -14.55 6.92 -29.25
C GLU A 789 -14.89 8.01 -30.26
N SER A 790 -14.51 7.83 -31.53
CA SER A 790 -14.85 8.76 -32.62
C SER A 790 -16.36 8.83 -32.88
N GLN A 791 -17.08 7.70 -32.83
CA GLN A 791 -18.54 7.68 -32.92
C GLN A 791 -19.20 8.39 -31.73
N VAL A 792 -18.77 8.10 -30.50
CA VAL A 792 -19.27 8.76 -29.27
C VAL A 792 -18.99 10.27 -29.30
N LYS A 793 -17.83 10.69 -29.81
CA LYS A 793 -17.48 12.10 -30.02
C LYS A 793 -18.45 12.78 -30.98
N HIS A 794 -18.70 12.20 -32.16
CA HIS A 794 -19.66 12.76 -33.13
C HIS A 794 -21.11 12.75 -32.62
N MET A 795 -21.52 11.70 -31.89
CA MET A 795 -22.83 11.70 -31.23
C MET A 795 -22.95 12.84 -30.23
N LYS A 796 -21.92 13.07 -29.40
CA LYS A 796 -21.87 14.18 -28.46
C LYS A 796 -21.88 15.53 -29.15
N GLU A 797 -21.06 15.75 -30.18
CA GLU A 797 -21.07 16.97 -31.00
C GLU A 797 -22.46 17.26 -31.60
N GLY A 798 -23.18 16.20 -31.99
CA GLY A 798 -24.58 16.27 -32.43
C GLY A 798 -25.57 16.64 -31.31
N PHE A 799 -25.42 16.06 -30.10
CA PHE A 799 -26.23 16.42 -28.94
C PHE A 799 -25.95 17.84 -28.44
N ASP A 800 -24.69 18.22 -28.28
CA ASP A 800 -24.25 19.58 -27.88
C ASP A 800 -24.75 20.64 -28.89
N SER A 801 -24.93 20.26 -30.16
CA SER A 801 -25.49 21.14 -31.21
C SER A 801 -27.01 21.26 -31.14
N LYS A 802 -27.73 20.16 -30.91
CA LYS A 802 -29.19 20.18 -30.66
C LYS A 802 -29.52 20.93 -29.35
N GLU A 803 -28.68 20.80 -28.32
CA GLU A 803 -28.86 21.52 -27.06
C GLU A 803 -28.66 23.03 -27.25
N ARG A 804 -27.71 23.45 -28.11
CA ARG A 804 -27.55 24.86 -28.51
C ARG A 804 -28.78 25.40 -29.24
N THR A 805 -29.29 24.72 -30.27
CA THR A 805 -30.47 25.21 -31.01
C THR A 805 -31.70 25.30 -30.11
N LEU A 806 -31.94 24.31 -29.24
CA LEU A 806 -33.05 24.33 -28.27
C LEU A 806 -32.91 25.44 -27.23
N LYS A 807 -31.68 25.77 -26.78
CA LYS A 807 -31.41 26.93 -25.92
C LYS A 807 -31.71 28.24 -26.64
N GLU A 808 -31.29 28.39 -27.89
CA GLU A 808 -31.57 29.58 -28.71
C GLU A 808 -33.06 29.77 -28.98
N GLU A 809 -33.81 28.69 -29.25
CA GLU A 809 -35.27 28.73 -29.43
C GLU A 809 -35.99 29.11 -28.14
N ARG A 810 -35.63 28.48 -27.01
CA ARG A 810 -36.11 28.87 -25.67
C ARG A 810 -35.85 30.33 -25.38
N ASP A 811 -34.66 30.83 -25.70
CA ASP A 811 -34.29 32.21 -25.38
C ASP A 811 -34.98 33.21 -26.32
N LYS A 812 -35.16 32.89 -27.61
CA LYS A 812 -36.02 33.67 -28.52
C LYS A 812 -37.46 33.74 -27.99
N ALA A 813 -38.03 32.61 -27.56
CA ALA A 813 -39.38 32.56 -26.96
C ALA A 813 -39.46 33.36 -25.64
N SER A 814 -38.43 33.29 -24.78
CA SER A 814 -38.37 34.06 -23.52
C SER A 814 -38.24 35.57 -23.74
N HIS A 815 -37.50 36.00 -24.76
CA HIS A 815 -37.46 37.43 -25.14
C HIS A 815 -38.79 37.90 -25.75
N ALA A 816 -39.42 37.09 -26.61
CA ALA A 816 -40.74 37.40 -27.16
C ALA A 816 -41.82 37.49 -26.07
N HIS A 817 -41.80 36.59 -25.09
CA HIS A 817 -42.71 36.64 -23.94
C HIS A 817 -42.47 37.89 -23.08
N ARG A 818 -41.22 38.24 -22.75
CA ARG A 818 -40.92 39.48 -22.02
C ARG A 818 -41.39 40.72 -22.76
N ALA A 819 -41.14 40.83 -24.06
CA ALA A 819 -41.61 41.95 -24.88
C ALA A 819 -43.15 42.03 -24.98
N ALA A 820 -43.86 40.89 -24.88
CA ALA A 820 -45.32 40.88 -24.78
C ALA A 820 -45.82 41.33 -23.40
N VAL A 821 -45.15 40.90 -22.31
CA VAL A 821 -45.45 41.31 -20.94
C VAL A 821 -45.16 42.80 -20.71
N GLU A 822 -44.08 43.33 -21.28
CA GLU A 822 -43.77 44.77 -21.26
C GLU A 822 -44.86 45.58 -21.98
N LYS A 823 -45.33 45.13 -23.15
CA LYS A 823 -46.46 45.76 -23.85
C LYS A 823 -47.74 45.74 -23.01
N LEU A 824 -48.08 44.62 -22.37
CA LEU A 824 -49.22 44.53 -21.46
C LEU A 824 -49.09 45.53 -20.31
N HIS A 825 -47.92 45.62 -19.67
CA HIS A 825 -47.68 46.62 -18.63
C HIS A 825 -47.89 48.04 -19.18
N THR A 826 -47.35 48.41 -20.34
CA THR A 826 -47.57 49.77 -20.90
C THR A 826 -49.04 50.09 -21.19
N VAL A 827 -49.86 49.08 -21.51
CA VAL A 827 -51.30 49.22 -21.72
C VAL A 827 -52.05 49.36 -20.39
N ASP A 828 -51.74 48.52 -19.39
CA ASP A 828 -52.31 48.63 -18.04
C ASP A 828 -51.97 49.97 -17.38
N ASP A 829 -50.75 50.47 -17.59
CA ASP A 829 -50.29 51.77 -17.11
C ASP A 829 -51.00 52.94 -17.82
N ALA A 830 -51.36 52.78 -19.09
CA ALA A 830 -52.18 53.75 -19.82
C ALA A 830 -53.63 53.75 -19.33
N PHE A 831 -54.24 52.57 -19.17
CA PHE A 831 -55.57 52.42 -18.57
C PHE A 831 -55.63 52.99 -17.15
N ARG A 832 -54.60 52.76 -16.32
CA ARG A 832 -54.56 53.30 -14.95
C ARG A 832 -54.54 54.82 -14.93
N ARG A 833 -53.68 55.46 -15.74
CA ARG A 833 -53.65 56.93 -15.90
C ARG A 833 -54.97 57.48 -16.43
N GLN A 834 -55.64 56.76 -17.33
CA GLN A 834 -56.96 57.16 -17.84
C GLN A 834 -58.04 57.06 -16.75
N LEU A 835 -58.00 56.01 -15.91
CA LEU A 835 -58.92 55.84 -14.78
C LEU A 835 -58.69 56.89 -13.69
N GLU A 836 -57.44 57.16 -13.34
CA GLU A 836 -57.02 58.21 -12.40
C GLU A 836 -57.46 59.59 -12.90
N GLY A 837 -57.28 59.88 -14.20
CA GLY A 837 -57.75 61.12 -14.83
C GLY A 837 -59.28 61.27 -14.81
N LEU A 838 -60.02 60.19 -15.03
CA LEU A 838 -61.49 60.19 -14.95
C LEU A 838 -61.98 60.42 -13.51
N GLN A 839 -61.33 59.79 -12.52
CA GLN A 839 -61.60 59.99 -11.10
C GLN A 839 -61.30 61.43 -10.66
N ALA A 840 -60.16 61.99 -11.07
CA ALA A 840 -59.80 63.38 -10.79
C ALA A 840 -60.79 64.39 -11.41
N SER A 841 -61.24 64.14 -12.65
CA SER A 841 -62.27 64.94 -13.32
C SER A 841 -63.59 64.91 -12.54
N HIS A 842 -64.07 63.73 -12.16
CA HIS A 842 -65.31 63.58 -11.39
C HIS A 842 -65.20 64.21 -9.99
N GLN A 843 -64.05 64.09 -9.33
CA GLN A 843 -63.81 64.72 -8.03
C GLN A 843 -63.78 66.26 -8.12
N ALA A 844 -63.27 66.82 -9.23
CA ALA A 844 -63.34 68.25 -9.51
C ALA A 844 -64.79 68.72 -9.78
N GLU A 845 -65.61 67.93 -10.47
CA GLU A 845 -67.04 68.23 -10.65
C GLU A 845 -67.82 68.21 -9.33
N LEU A 846 -67.55 67.23 -8.46
CA LEU A 846 -68.15 67.16 -7.12
C LEU A 846 -67.76 68.39 -6.27
N LEU A 847 -66.51 68.83 -6.33
CA LEU A 847 -66.05 70.06 -5.67
C LEU A 847 -66.70 71.33 -6.25
N ARG A 848 -66.91 71.39 -7.58
CA ARG A 848 -67.67 72.48 -8.22
C ARG A 848 -69.12 72.51 -7.72
N LEU A 849 -69.80 71.37 -7.76
CA LEU A 849 -71.18 71.21 -7.29
C LEU A 849 -71.33 71.55 -5.79
N ALA A 850 -70.35 71.20 -4.97
CA ALA A 850 -70.32 71.58 -3.56
C ALA A 850 -70.21 73.11 -3.39
N ASN A 851 -69.27 73.75 -4.08
CA ASN A 851 -69.12 75.21 -4.07
C ASN A 851 -70.37 75.96 -4.61
N ASP A 852 -71.01 75.44 -5.66
CA ASP A 852 -72.20 76.09 -6.21
C ASP A 852 -73.44 75.90 -5.32
N LYS A 853 -73.56 74.76 -4.61
CA LYS A 853 -74.54 74.61 -3.52
C LYS A 853 -74.24 75.53 -2.33
N GLN A 854 -72.97 75.69 -1.94
CA GLN A 854 -72.57 76.57 -0.86
C GLN A 854 -72.97 78.03 -1.14
N LYS A 855 -72.71 78.53 -2.36
CA LYS A 855 -73.17 79.86 -2.82
C LYS A 855 -74.69 80.02 -2.82
N LEU A 856 -75.45 78.94 -3.02
CA LEU A 856 -76.93 78.96 -2.95
C LEU A 856 -77.42 79.00 -1.50
N ILE A 857 -76.72 78.33 -0.58
CA ILE A 857 -76.98 78.42 0.87
C ILE A 857 -76.65 79.83 1.37
N GLU A 858 -75.51 80.40 0.97
CA GLU A 858 -75.13 81.78 1.28
C GLU A 858 -76.21 82.78 0.81
N LYS A 859 -76.62 82.71 -0.46
CA LYS A 859 -77.72 83.54 -1.00
C LYS A 859 -79.08 83.31 -0.34
N ALA A 860 -79.33 82.14 0.24
CA ALA A 860 -80.54 81.88 1.01
C ALA A 860 -80.45 82.51 2.40
N ASN A 861 -79.29 82.40 3.06
CA ASN A 861 -79.02 83.03 4.34
C ASN A 861 -79.03 84.57 4.23
N ASP A 862 -78.49 85.14 3.16
CA ASP A 862 -78.55 86.60 2.88
C ASP A 862 -80.01 87.09 2.81
N LYS A 863 -80.91 86.30 2.20
CA LYS A 863 -82.34 86.59 2.14
C LYS A 863 -83.04 86.43 3.49
N VAL A 864 -82.69 85.40 4.26
CA VAL A 864 -83.21 85.24 5.63
C VAL A 864 -82.78 86.42 6.49
N PHE A 865 -81.53 86.87 6.38
CA PHE A 865 -81.03 88.04 7.08
C PHE A 865 -81.76 89.34 6.67
N GLN A 866 -82.07 89.51 5.38
CA GLN A 866 -82.91 90.63 4.91
C GLN A 866 -84.31 90.60 5.53
N VAL A 867 -84.99 89.44 5.52
CA VAL A 867 -86.33 89.30 6.13
C VAL A 867 -86.30 89.44 7.66
N GLU A 868 -85.24 88.97 8.34
CA GLU A 868 -85.06 89.22 9.77
C GLU A 868 -84.88 90.72 10.09
N GLU A 869 -84.16 91.45 9.25
CA GLU A 869 -83.94 92.90 9.43
C GLU A 869 -85.20 93.71 9.11
N GLU A 870 -85.96 93.33 8.06
CA GLU A 870 -87.31 93.86 7.78
C GLU A 870 -88.25 93.59 8.97
N MET A 871 -88.21 92.39 9.56
CA MET A 871 -88.97 92.08 10.78
C MET A 871 -88.54 92.91 11.99
N ARG A 872 -87.24 93.21 12.16
CA ARG A 872 -86.77 94.10 13.23
C ARG A 872 -87.30 95.52 13.03
N GLN A 873 -87.25 96.04 11.81
CA GLN A 873 -87.77 97.37 11.50
C GLN A 873 -89.29 97.45 11.77
N LEU A 874 -90.07 96.44 11.36
CA LEU A 874 -91.50 96.35 11.70
C LEU A 874 -91.77 96.23 13.21
N LEU A 875 -90.88 95.57 13.97
CA LEU A 875 -90.98 95.50 15.43
C LEU A 875 -90.63 96.84 16.11
N GLU A 876 -89.63 97.56 15.63
CA GLU A 876 -89.30 98.91 16.10
C GLU A 876 -90.41 99.92 15.75
N GLU A 877 -90.99 99.84 14.54
CA GLU A 877 -92.13 100.66 14.14
C GLU A 877 -93.38 100.35 14.97
N THR A 878 -93.68 99.08 15.23
CA THR A 878 -94.83 98.73 16.08
C THR A 878 -94.61 99.08 17.54
N GLU A 879 -93.38 99.01 18.08
CA GLU A 879 -93.09 99.52 19.42
C GLU A 879 -93.17 101.06 19.48
N SER A 880 -92.67 101.76 18.45
CA SER A 880 -92.76 103.22 18.32
C SER A 880 -94.22 103.69 18.23
N ASN A 881 -95.04 103.04 17.40
CA ASN A 881 -96.47 103.29 17.31
C ASN A 881 -97.20 102.97 18.62
N LYS A 882 -96.82 101.90 19.34
CA LYS A 882 -97.34 101.59 20.68
C LYS A 882 -96.98 102.69 21.69
N ARG A 883 -95.73 103.16 21.74
CA ARG A 883 -95.30 104.28 22.60
C ARG A 883 -96.06 105.57 22.26
N LEU A 884 -96.26 105.88 20.98
CA LEU A 884 -97.07 107.02 20.52
C LEU A 884 -98.55 106.89 20.90
N MET A 885 -99.11 105.67 20.85
CA MET A 885 -100.49 105.42 21.25
C MET A 885 -100.67 105.46 22.77
N GLU A 886 -99.70 104.96 23.54
CA GLU A 886 -99.64 105.15 24.99
C GLU A 886 -99.51 106.63 25.38
N GLU A 887 -98.76 107.45 24.62
CA GLU A 887 -98.74 108.90 24.80
C GLU A 887 -100.10 109.55 24.49
N LYS A 888 -100.75 109.20 23.38
CA LYS A 888 -102.11 109.68 23.06
C LYS A 888 -103.09 109.29 24.15
N MET A 889 -102.99 108.07 24.68
CA MET A 889 -103.81 107.58 25.79
C MET A 889 -103.52 108.32 27.08
N LYS A 890 -102.26 108.60 27.42
CA LYS A 890 -101.87 109.45 28.57
C LYS A 890 -102.41 110.88 28.43
N ARG A 891 -102.36 111.48 27.23
CA ARG A 891 -102.94 112.81 26.96
C ARG A 891 -104.46 112.80 27.13
N LEU A 892 -105.15 111.76 26.66
CA LEU A 892 -106.59 111.56 26.91
C LEU A 892 -106.90 111.34 28.40
N THR A 893 -106.09 110.56 29.12
CA THR A 893 -106.24 110.34 30.57
C THR A 893 -105.94 111.61 31.38
N GLN A 894 -105.10 112.52 30.88
CA GLN A 894 -104.89 113.83 31.48
C GLN A 894 -106.12 114.73 31.27
N VAL A 895 -106.64 114.82 30.03
CA VAL A 895 -107.89 115.55 29.76
C VAL A 895 -109.06 115.00 30.58
N LEU A 896 -109.13 113.67 30.79
CA LEU A 896 -110.12 113.00 31.66
C LEU A 896 -109.83 113.09 33.17
N LYS A 897 -108.77 113.80 33.58
CA LYS A 897 -108.50 114.21 34.97
C LYS A 897 -108.74 115.70 35.23
N ASP A 898 -108.86 116.48 34.16
CA ASP A 898 -109.13 117.91 34.19
C ASP A 898 -110.64 118.20 33.99
N PHE A 899 -111.48 117.16 34.16
CA PHE A 899 -112.95 117.12 34.24
C PHE A 899 -113.39 116.44 35.55
#